data_AF-F8LBA3-F1
#
_entry.id   AF-F8LBA3-F1
#
_cell.length_a   1.000
_cell.length_b   1.000
_cell.length_c   1.000
_cell.angle_alpha   90.00
_cell.angle_beta   90.00
_cell.angle_gamma   90.00
#
_symmetry.space_group_name_H-M   'P 1'
#
loop_
_entity.id
_entity.type
_entity.pdbx_description
1 polymer ?
#
loop_
_entity_poly.entity_id
_entity_poly.type
_entity_poly.pdbx_seq_one_letter_code
_entity_poly.pdbx_strand_id
1 'polypeptide(L)'
;MIDNQRLASLSKLLAAAQDADQRVRILRQNLNVQEYLSAAKPINDCLVQMDGDSQVSLLSVIAIGEGEVVFQNWQSEADLAGQLKKLAGQLNQVEQFYRRIGGVVGYHNAVLELIRGSIDKKIENSCFLQPPETRIDKGFLGRESFVKRGIEGMEQLAEIYAVGGAGDRLNLMDHENGEPLPAAELRFGGITLLEWLIRDLKGREFLYERITGKPIEIPIVLMTSMEKDNDRRIREILERHRWFERSQNSFYLIIQPLVPVVTVEGHWVMSASFDLYKKPGGHGVLWKLMEDQGAFDWLREKGKEKALVRQINNPLAGEDDGLFAFTGVGLQGDKAFGFASCPRKVNASEGMNVLIKSEKESGSSSYRLTNVEYTDFKKYGIEDIPEREGSPYSLFPANTNILFVDLSEVRSRAKEYPVPGMLINLKSTALYRSPDGTARTLRAGRLESTMQNIADVIPFDAEEPEHQPVYLTYNEREKTVGSVKQAFDPNRDVEETPEFCYYKILLLHRELLANDCGVKVPKLVDKEEYLKIGPNLIFLYTPSLGPNYALIAKKIRGGEISDDSEMHIQLADVEIDNLRLEGSLSIRGESGRAFCRLKNVAVKNRGIDRQKTRDYWKNDPVRHELLEIFFEGKGEFIAEQVVFHGQQRIVIPDGVCVTASEEGSEITLKKTPLKRAAKVWKMRFDNDEKIIAEIS
;
A
#
# COMPACT_ATOMS: atom_id res chain seq x y z
N MET A 1 26.44 -29.33 -9.79
CA MET A 1 25.26 -28.52 -10.19
C MET A 1 24.31 -29.42 -10.96
N ILE A 2 23.04 -29.47 -10.57
CA ILE A 2 22.04 -30.22 -11.32
C ILE A 2 21.84 -29.59 -12.69
N ASP A 3 21.71 -30.46 -13.69
CA ASP A 3 21.38 -30.10 -15.07
C ASP A 3 20.00 -29.40 -15.12
N ASN A 4 20.01 -28.11 -15.49
CA ASN A 4 18.81 -27.27 -15.51
C ASN A 4 17.74 -27.79 -16.46
N GLN A 5 18.12 -28.42 -17.57
CA GLN A 5 17.16 -28.95 -18.52
C GLN A 5 16.39 -30.13 -17.94
N ARG A 6 17.04 -30.91 -17.05
CA ARG A 6 16.37 -31.99 -16.30
C ARG A 6 15.41 -31.44 -15.27
N LEU A 7 15.77 -30.38 -14.55
CA LEU A 7 14.87 -29.72 -13.59
C LEU A 7 13.66 -29.09 -14.28
N ALA A 8 13.86 -28.36 -15.37
CA ALA A 8 12.77 -27.78 -16.14
C ALA A 8 11.81 -28.86 -16.68
N SER A 9 12.34 -29.98 -17.18
CA SER A 9 11.55 -31.13 -17.63
C SER A 9 10.77 -31.78 -16.49
N LEU A 10 11.41 -32.01 -15.34
CA LEU A 10 10.75 -32.56 -14.14
C LEU A 10 9.64 -31.64 -13.65
N SER A 11 9.89 -30.33 -13.63
CA SER A 11 8.92 -29.31 -13.23
C SER A 11 7.65 -29.36 -14.07
N LYS A 12 7.79 -29.48 -15.40
CA LYS A 12 6.66 -29.62 -16.33
C LYS A 12 5.87 -30.91 -16.11
N LEU A 13 6.57 -32.04 -15.92
CA LEU A 13 5.93 -33.33 -15.62
C LEU A 13 5.13 -33.26 -14.32
N LEU A 14 5.70 -32.65 -13.30
CA LEU A 14 5.03 -32.45 -12.02
C LEU A 14 3.83 -31.52 -12.17
N ALA A 15 3.96 -30.38 -12.85
CA ALA A 15 2.85 -29.45 -13.08
C ALA A 15 1.66 -30.09 -13.81
N ALA A 16 1.92 -31.06 -14.70
CA ALA A 16 0.90 -31.81 -15.43
C ALA A 16 0.30 -32.99 -14.65
N ALA A 17 0.90 -33.38 -13.50
CA ALA A 17 0.42 -34.50 -12.71
C ALA A 17 -0.89 -34.16 -11.96
N GLN A 18 -1.84 -35.10 -11.98
CA GLN A 18 -3.20 -34.87 -11.50
C GLN A 18 -3.29 -34.88 -9.97
N ASP A 19 -2.60 -35.82 -9.33
CA ASP A 19 -2.69 -36.09 -7.89
C ASP A 19 -1.31 -36.30 -7.25
N ALA A 20 -1.30 -36.46 -5.92
CA ALA A 20 -0.08 -36.69 -5.16
C ALA A 20 0.59 -38.03 -5.53
N ASP A 21 -0.17 -39.09 -5.77
CA ASP A 21 0.36 -40.43 -6.08
C ASP A 21 1.13 -40.45 -7.41
N GLN A 22 0.62 -39.76 -8.43
CA GLN A 22 1.33 -39.58 -9.69
C GLN A 22 2.62 -38.78 -9.49
N ARG A 23 2.60 -37.71 -8.68
CA ARG A 23 3.80 -36.92 -8.37
C ARG A 23 4.83 -37.73 -7.61
N VAL A 24 4.43 -38.53 -6.61
CA VAL A 24 5.31 -39.45 -5.89
C VAL A 24 5.96 -40.44 -6.84
N ARG A 25 5.19 -41.05 -7.77
CA ARG A 25 5.74 -41.97 -8.78
C ARG A 25 6.78 -41.30 -9.67
N ILE A 26 6.49 -40.10 -10.17
CA ILE A 26 7.43 -39.31 -10.98
C ILE A 26 8.72 -39.04 -10.18
N LEU A 27 8.60 -38.58 -8.93
CA LEU A 27 9.74 -38.26 -8.09
C LEU A 27 10.57 -39.50 -7.72
N ARG A 28 9.95 -40.64 -7.42
CA ARG A 28 10.67 -41.90 -7.13
C ARG A 28 11.39 -42.49 -8.34
N GLN A 29 11.04 -42.07 -9.56
CA GLN A 29 11.77 -42.42 -10.79
C GLN A 29 12.94 -41.47 -11.07
N ASN A 30 13.07 -40.36 -10.33
CA ASN A 30 14.19 -39.44 -10.49
C ASN A 30 15.48 -40.07 -9.96
N LEU A 31 16.56 -39.97 -10.74
CA LEU A 31 17.84 -40.59 -10.40
C LEU A 31 18.43 -40.07 -9.08
N ASN A 32 18.41 -38.75 -8.84
CA ASN A 32 18.92 -38.16 -7.59
C ASN A 32 18.15 -38.70 -6.38
N VAL A 33 16.84 -38.90 -6.53
CA VAL A 33 15.97 -39.45 -5.48
C VAL A 33 16.34 -40.91 -5.20
N GLN A 34 16.52 -41.73 -6.23
CA GLN A 34 16.90 -43.13 -6.06
C GLN A 34 18.27 -43.28 -5.39
N GLU A 35 19.25 -42.52 -5.85
CA GLU A 35 20.60 -42.52 -5.30
C GLU A 35 20.59 -42.12 -3.83
N TYR A 36 19.95 -40.99 -3.48
CA TYR A 36 19.89 -40.51 -2.10
C TYR A 36 19.16 -41.48 -1.16
N LEU A 37 17.99 -41.98 -1.56
CA LEU A 37 17.20 -42.90 -0.71
C LEU A 37 17.87 -44.27 -0.54
N SER A 38 18.71 -44.70 -1.49
CA SER A 38 19.51 -45.91 -1.33
C SER A 38 20.59 -45.76 -0.24
N ALA A 39 21.15 -44.56 -0.10
CA ALA A 39 22.14 -44.24 0.93
C ALA A 39 21.49 -43.90 2.29
N ALA A 40 20.33 -43.25 2.29
CA ALA A 40 19.61 -42.79 3.47
C ALA A 40 18.34 -43.62 3.74
N LYS A 41 18.50 -44.94 3.92
CA LYS A 41 17.37 -45.88 4.11
C LYS A 41 16.38 -45.46 5.23
N PRO A 42 16.81 -44.99 6.42
CA PRO A 42 15.87 -44.57 7.47
C PRO A 42 14.96 -43.41 7.05
N ILE A 43 15.44 -42.49 6.20
CA ILE A 43 14.59 -41.43 5.63
C ILE A 43 13.54 -42.06 4.70
N ASN A 44 13.94 -42.98 3.82
CA ASN A 44 12.99 -43.68 2.94
C ASN A 44 11.92 -44.46 3.73
N ASP A 45 12.33 -45.15 4.79
CA ASP A 45 11.43 -45.92 5.67
C ASP A 45 10.41 -44.99 6.35
N CYS A 46 10.80 -43.77 6.73
CA CYS A 46 9.87 -42.76 7.22
C CYS A 46 8.93 -42.26 6.11
N LEU A 47 9.48 -41.93 4.93
CA LEU A 47 8.70 -41.37 3.81
C LEU A 47 7.59 -42.31 3.35
N VAL A 48 7.83 -43.63 3.27
CA VAL A 48 6.80 -44.58 2.81
C VAL A 48 5.60 -44.68 3.76
N GLN A 49 5.75 -44.24 5.01
CA GLN A 49 4.66 -44.20 6.01
C GLN A 49 3.91 -42.85 6.03
N MET A 50 4.38 -41.86 5.27
CA MET A 50 3.77 -40.53 5.21
C MET A 50 2.69 -40.46 4.13
N ASP A 51 1.78 -39.49 4.28
CA ASP A 51 0.80 -39.15 3.25
C ASP A 51 1.46 -38.68 1.94
N GLY A 52 0.70 -38.72 0.85
CA GLY A 52 1.20 -38.39 -0.49
C GLY A 52 1.78 -36.97 -0.59
N ASP A 53 1.14 -35.97 0.01
CA ASP A 53 1.60 -34.57 -0.08
C ASP A 53 2.94 -34.40 0.65
N SER A 54 3.06 -34.98 1.85
CA SER A 54 4.31 -35.00 2.61
C SER A 54 5.44 -35.70 1.83
N GLN A 55 5.13 -36.83 1.18
CA GLN A 55 6.09 -37.52 0.31
C GLN A 55 6.53 -36.64 -0.87
N VAL A 56 5.58 -36.02 -1.58
CA VAL A 56 5.90 -35.13 -2.72
C VAL A 56 6.83 -34.00 -2.29
N SER A 57 6.51 -33.32 -1.19
CA SER A 57 7.30 -32.20 -0.68
C SER A 57 8.74 -32.60 -0.36
N LEU A 58 8.94 -33.69 0.38
CA LEU A 58 10.28 -34.13 0.81
C LEU A 58 11.08 -34.77 -0.33
N LEU A 59 10.44 -35.56 -1.20
CA LEU A 59 11.09 -36.13 -2.38
C LEU A 59 11.49 -35.04 -3.38
N SER A 60 10.71 -33.95 -3.47
CA SER A 60 11.06 -32.79 -4.32
C SER A 60 12.36 -32.14 -3.89
N VAL A 61 12.61 -32.00 -2.58
CA VAL A 61 13.88 -31.48 -2.03
C VAL A 61 15.06 -32.34 -2.46
N ILE A 62 14.90 -33.66 -2.44
CA ILE A 62 15.94 -34.60 -2.89
C ILE A 62 16.14 -34.47 -4.42
N ALA A 63 15.05 -34.38 -5.19
CA ALA A 63 15.11 -34.28 -6.64
C ALA A 63 15.85 -33.01 -7.11
N ILE A 64 15.70 -31.90 -6.38
CA ILE A 64 16.44 -30.65 -6.61
C ILE A 64 17.85 -30.65 -6.02
N GLY A 65 18.33 -31.78 -5.49
CA GLY A 65 19.71 -31.97 -5.03
C GLY A 65 20.04 -31.34 -3.68
N GLU A 66 19.03 -30.89 -2.94
CA GLU A 66 19.20 -30.22 -1.65
C GLU A 66 19.05 -31.19 -0.48
N GLY A 67 18.96 -32.51 -0.74
CA GLY A 67 18.79 -33.53 0.30
C GLY A 67 19.89 -33.50 1.37
N GLU A 68 21.16 -33.42 0.97
CA GLU A 68 22.30 -33.38 1.91
C GLU A 68 22.35 -32.11 2.76
N VAL A 69 21.79 -31.01 2.25
CA VAL A 69 21.73 -29.71 2.95
C VAL A 69 20.54 -29.69 3.91
N VAL A 70 19.36 -30.08 3.42
CA VAL A 70 18.10 -29.93 4.16
C VAL A 70 17.93 -31.03 5.21
N PHE A 71 18.37 -32.26 4.92
CA PHE A 71 18.33 -33.38 5.87
C PHE A 71 19.65 -33.54 6.64
N GLN A 72 20.47 -32.50 6.73
CA GLN A 72 21.76 -32.58 7.41
C GLN A 72 21.59 -33.04 8.87
N ASN A 73 22.50 -33.91 9.32
CA ASN A 73 22.53 -34.48 10.67
C ASN A 73 21.31 -35.37 11.02
N TRP A 74 20.59 -35.89 10.02
CA TRP A 74 19.45 -36.80 10.26
C TRP A 74 19.83 -38.03 11.08
N GLN A 75 21.09 -38.49 10.99
CA GLN A 75 21.58 -39.66 11.71
C GLN A 75 21.63 -39.45 13.23
N SER A 76 21.76 -38.19 13.68
CA SER A 76 21.77 -37.83 15.11
C SER A 76 20.39 -37.47 15.65
N GLU A 77 19.35 -37.46 14.83
CA GLU A 77 18.02 -37.06 15.24
C GLU A 77 17.26 -38.22 15.90
N ALA A 78 16.87 -38.02 17.17
CA ALA A 78 16.15 -39.03 17.94
C ALA A 78 14.70 -39.25 17.43
N ASP A 79 14.04 -38.18 16.96
CA ASP A 79 12.70 -38.22 16.37
C ASP A 79 12.73 -37.78 14.90
N LEU A 80 13.40 -38.57 14.07
CA LEU A 80 13.52 -38.28 12.64
C LEU A 80 12.15 -38.15 11.95
N ALA A 81 11.20 -39.01 12.29
CA ALA A 81 9.86 -38.99 11.71
C ALA A 81 9.10 -37.70 12.04
N GLY A 82 9.18 -37.24 13.29
CA GLY A 82 8.61 -35.96 13.73
C GLY A 82 9.24 -34.77 13.03
N GLN A 83 10.58 -34.74 12.89
CA GLN A 83 11.26 -33.65 12.16
C GLN A 83 10.92 -33.62 10.67
N LEU A 84 10.89 -34.79 10.02
CA LEU A 84 10.48 -34.87 8.61
C LEU A 84 9.04 -34.41 8.42
N LYS A 85 8.13 -34.77 9.34
CA LYS A 85 6.74 -34.31 9.31
C LYS A 85 6.64 -32.79 9.50
N LYS A 86 7.44 -32.22 10.42
CA LYS A 86 7.53 -30.77 10.61
C LYS A 86 8.00 -30.08 9.32
N LEU A 87 9.09 -30.56 8.72
CA LEU A 87 9.64 -30.02 7.48
C LEU A 87 8.65 -30.13 6.31
N ALA A 88 7.97 -31.28 6.17
CA ALA A 88 6.92 -31.49 5.18
C ALA A 88 5.79 -30.45 5.34
N GLY A 89 5.35 -30.18 6.58
CA GLY A 89 4.37 -29.14 6.86
C GLY A 89 4.80 -27.74 6.39
N GLN A 90 6.09 -27.41 6.50
CA GLN A 90 6.63 -26.15 5.95
C GLN A 90 6.61 -26.10 4.42
N LEU A 91 6.90 -27.24 3.79
CA LEU A 91 7.01 -27.37 2.34
C LEU A 91 5.67 -27.49 1.63
N ASN A 92 4.68 -28.09 2.27
CA ASN A 92 3.35 -28.29 1.70
C ASN A 92 2.71 -26.97 1.25
N GLN A 93 2.97 -25.87 1.97
CA GLN A 93 2.51 -24.54 1.57
C GLN A 93 3.12 -24.08 0.24
N VAL A 94 4.44 -24.27 0.07
CA VAL A 94 5.17 -23.93 -1.16
C VAL A 94 4.75 -24.85 -2.30
N GLU A 95 4.63 -26.15 -2.01
CA GLU A 95 4.22 -27.19 -2.94
C GLU A 95 2.82 -26.94 -3.51
N GLN A 96 1.84 -26.67 -2.64
CA GLN A 96 0.47 -26.38 -3.05
C GLN A 96 0.39 -25.04 -3.79
N PHE A 97 1.04 -23.98 -3.27
CA PHE A 97 1.00 -22.66 -3.89
C PHE A 97 1.64 -22.68 -5.29
N TYR A 98 2.82 -23.26 -5.46
CA TYR A 98 3.51 -23.31 -6.75
C TYR A 98 3.15 -24.54 -7.60
N ARG A 99 2.10 -25.30 -7.25
CA ARG A 99 1.71 -26.53 -7.96
C ARG A 99 1.64 -26.37 -9.48
N ARG A 100 1.08 -25.24 -9.96
CA ARG A 100 0.93 -24.94 -11.41
C ARG A 100 2.25 -24.79 -12.16
N ILE A 101 3.34 -24.44 -11.48
CA ILE A 101 4.67 -24.39 -12.09
C ILE A 101 5.51 -25.61 -11.77
N GLY A 102 4.98 -26.58 -11.01
CA GLY A 102 5.70 -27.81 -10.63
C GLY A 102 5.91 -27.99 -9.13
N GLY A 103 5.36 -27.11 -8.28
CA GLY A 103 5.50 -27.17 -6.83
C GLY A 103 6.89 -26.72 -6.37
N VAL A 104 7.46 -27.40 -5.38
CA VAL A 104 8.81 -27.13 -4.84
C VAL A 104 9.88 -27.18 -5.93
N VAL A 105 9.80 -28.16 -6.84
CA VAL A 105 10.73 -28.28 -7.97
C VAL A 105 10.63 -27.06 -8.90
N GLY A 106 9.41 -26.60 -9.19
CA GLY A 106 9.19 -25.45 -10.05
C GLY A 106 9.61 -24.13 -9.44
N TYR A 107 9.35 -23.95 -8.14
CA TYR A 107 9.88 -22.84 -7.37
C TYR A 107 11.40 -22.76 -7.49
N HIS A 108 12.08 -23.89 -7.24
CA HIS A 108 13.54 -23.93 -7.28
C HIS A 108 14.09 -23.70 -8.69
N ASN A 109 13.48 -24.30 -9.72
CA ASN A 109 13.88 -24.08 -11.10
C ASN A 109 13.77 -22.60 -11.51
N ALA A 110 12.65 -21.95 -11.17
CA ALA A 110 12.45 -20.53 -11.45
C ALA A 110 13.52 -19.66 -10.77
N VAL A 111 13.85 -19.95 -9.51
CA VAL A 111 14.93 -19.27 -8.78
C VAL A 111 16.28 -19.43 -9.50
N LEU A 112 16.66 -20.66 -9.87
CA LEU A 112 17.95 -20.90 -10.55
C LEU A 112 18.01 -20.21 -11.92
N GLU A 113 16.91 -20.20 -12.67
CA GLU A 113 16.85 -19.52 -13.95
C GLU A 113 17.00 -18.01 -13.81
N LEU A 114 16.39 -17.40 -12.78
CA LEU A 114 16.57 -15.98 -12.48
C LEU A 114 18.01 -15.65 -12.04
N ILE A 115 18.62 -16.49 -11.20
CA ILE A 115 20.03 -16.33 -10.78
C ILE A 115 20.96 -16.35 -12.00
N ARG A 116 20.68 -17.19 -12.99
CA ARG A 116 21.48 -17.34 -14.22
C ARG A 116 21.13 -16.33 -15.32
N GLY A 117 20.09 -15.51 -15.14
CA GLY A 117 19.55 -14.64 -16.20
C GLY A 117 18.97 -15.40 -17.40
N SER A 118 18.50 -16.65 -17.19
CA SER A 118 18.05 -17.55 -18.26
C SER A 118 16.55 -17.47 -18.58
N ILE A 119 15.71 -16.98 -17.67
CA ILE A 119 14.29 -16.64 -17.95
C ILE A 119 14.18 -15.47 -18.95
N ASP A 120 15.26 -14.74 -19.15
CA ASP A 120 15.27 -13.46 -19.85
C ASP A 120 15.51 -13.56 -21.36
N LYS A 121 15.57 -14.79 -21.90
CA LYS A 121 15.59 -15.03 -23.34
C LYS A 121 14.18 -14.90 -23.93
N LYS A 122 13.63 -13.68 -23.98
CA LYS A 122 12.48 -13.31 -24.83
C LYS A 122 12.16 -11.81 -24.93
N ILE A 123 13.16 -10.94 -24.95
CA ILE A 123 12.99 -9.57 -25.47
C ILE A 123 14.00 -9.33 -26.61
N GLU A 124 14.27 -10.35 -27.43
CA GLU A 124 14.85 -10.10 -28.76
C GLU A 124 13.76 -9.39 -29.59
N ASN A 125 14.09 -8.25 -30.22
CA ASN A 125 13.20 -7.43 -31.05
C ASN A 125 12.08 -6.64 -30.33
N SER A 126 12.20 -6.28 -29.04
CA SER A 126 11.24 -5.32 -28.46
C SER A 126 11.86 -3.94 -28.22
N CYS A 127 11.04 -2.91 -28.46
CA CYS A 127 11.40 -1.52 -28.24
C CYS A 127 10.67 -0.99 -27.01
N PHE A 128 11.41 -0.40 -26.08
CA PHE A 128 10.87 0.30 -24.91
C PHE A 128 10.56 1.74 -25.27
N LEU A 129 9.29 2.11 -25.18
CA LEU A 129 8.75 3.41 -25.56
C LEU A 129 8.12 4.09 -24.35
N GLN A 130 8.04 5.42 -24.38
CA GLN A 130 7.23 6.14 -23.42
C GLN A 130 5.76 5.73 -23.57
N PRO A 131 5.06 5.47 -22.46
CA PRO A 131 3.66 5.10 -22.52
C PRO A 131 2.78 6.31 -22.84
N PRO A 132 1.66 6.12 -23.57
CA PRO A 132 0.65 7.16 -23.68
C PRO A 132 0.06 7.44 -22.29
N GLU A 133 -0.05 8.73 -21.95
CA GLU A 133 -0.52 9.17 -20.63
C GLU A 133 -1.82 9.95 -20.71
N THR A 134 -2.72 9.72 -19.74
CA THR A 134 -3.86 10.59 -19.48
C THR A 134 -3.50 11.57 -18.38
N ARG A 135 -3.37 12.84 -18.75
CA ARG A 135 -3.08 13.91 -17.78
C ARG A 135 -4.26 14.07 -16.83
N ILE A 136 -3.96 14.14 -15.55
CA ILE A 136 -4.95 14.46 -14.52
C ILE A 136 -4.45 15.56 -13.60
N ASP A 137 -3.32 16.21 -13.81
CA ASP A 137 -2.81 17.29 -12.96
C ASP A 137 -3.74 18.52 -12.83
N LYS A 138 -3.51 19.35 -11.81
CA LYS A 138 -4.32 20.53 -11.54
C LYS A 138 -4.32 21.46 -12.77
N GLY A 139 -5.52 21.81 -13.23
CA GLY A 139 -5.70 22.68 -14.40
C GLY A 139 -5.85 21.96 -15.74
N PHE A 140 -5.72 20.62 -15.79
CA PHE A 140 -6.04 19.85 -16.99
C PHE A 140 -7.53 19.95 -17.34
N LEU A 141 -7.83 20.26 -18.61
CA LEU A 141 -9.19 20.37 -19.11
C LEU A 141 -9.86 18.99 -19.12
N GLY A 142 -10.95 18.83 -18.37
CA GLY A 142 -11.68 17.57 -18.26
C GLY A 142 -11.39 16.76 -17.00
N ARG A 143 -10.45 17.18 -16.14
CA ARG A 143 -10.19 16.53 -14.83
C ARG A 143 -11.48 16.37 -14.01
N GLU A 144 -12.34 17.39 -13.97
CA GLU A 144 -13.59 17.36 -13.21
C GLU A 144 -14.52 16.21 -13.64
N SER A 145 -14.54 15.88 -14.93
CA SER A 145 -15.32 14.76 -15.46
C SER A 145 -14.83 13.42 -14.93
N PHE A 146 -13.51 13.24 -14.88
CA PHE A 146 -12.91 12.06 -14.26
C PHE A 146 -13.20 12.01 -12.76
N VAL A 147 -13.05 13.13 -12.03
CA VAL A 147 -13.36 13.18 -10.59
C VAL A 147 -14.80 12.80 -10.32
N LYS A 148 -15.75 13.40 -11.06
CA LYS A 148 -17.18 13.08 -10.97
C LYS A 148 -17.42 11.59 -11.25
N ARG A 149 -16.88 11.05 -12.35
CA ARG A 149 -17.03 9.64 -12.71
C ARG A 149 -16.46 8.70 -11.64
N GLY A 150 -15.31 9.07 -11.05
CA GLY A 150 -14.70 8.32 -9.95
C GLY A 150 -15.55 8.30 -8.69
N ILE A 151 -16.18 9.43 -8.35
CA ILE A 151 -17.14 9.51 -7.24
C ILE A 151 -18.37 8.66 -7.54
N GLU A 152 -19.05 8.90 -8.68
CA GLU A 152 -20.28 8.19 -9.03
C GLU A 152 -20.08 6.67 -9.14
N GLY A 153 -18.93 6.23 -9.67
CA GLY A 153 -18.60 4.82 -9.85
C GLY A 153 -18.07 4.10 -8.61
N MET A 154 -17.99 4.75 -7.43
CA MET A 154 -17.55 4.11 -6.18
C MET A 154 -18.34 2.84 -5.84
N GLU A 155 -19.61 2.74 -6.25
CA GLU A 155 -20.43 1.54 -6.05
C GLU A 155 -19.90 0.30 -6.76
N GLN A 156 -19.13 0.48 -7.84
CA GLN A 156 -18.53 -0.59 -8.65
C GLN A 156 -17.17 -1.04 -8.08
N LEU A 157 -16.58 -0.23 -7.20
CA LEU A 157 -15.23 -0.41 -6.69
C LEU A 157 -15.18 -1.22 -5.38
N ALA A 158 -14.12 -2.01 -5.27
CA ALA A 158 -13.56 -2.54 -4.03
C ALA A 158 -12.19 -1.92 -3.74
N GLU A 159 -11.65 -2.16 -2.55
CA GLU A 159 -10.29 -1.77 -2.17
C GLU A 159 -9.45 -3.03 -1.91
N ILE A 160 -8.19 -3.02 -2.37
CA ILE A 160 -7.26 -4.12 -2.18
C ILE A 160 -5.93 -3.55 -1.65
N TYR A 161 -5.54 -3.94 -0.43
CA TYR A 161 -4.34 -3.41 0.20
C TYR A 161 -3.29 -4.50 0.46
N ALA A 162 -2.09 -4.27 -0.06
CA ALA A 162 -0.91 -5.04 0.32
C ALA A 162 -0.33 -4.49 1.62
N VAL A 163 -0.57 -5.20 2.73
CA VAL A 163 -0.24 -4.77 4.11
C VAL A 163 0.77 -5.71 4.80
N GLY A 164 1.22 -6.77 4.10
CA GLY A 164 2.18 -7.77 4.59
C GLY A 164 3.64 -7.33 4.71
N GLY A 165 3.94 -6.03 4.65
CA GLY A 165 5.32 -5.51 4.70
C GLY A 165 5.89 -5.42 6.13
N ALA A 166 7.13 -5.86 6.31
CA ALA A 166 7.88 -5.70 7.56
C ALA A 166 8.38 -4.25 7.75
N GLY A 167 8.43 -3.77 9.00
CA GLY A 167 8.96 -2.46 9.39
C GLY A 167 10.47 -2.42 9.60
N ASP A 168 11.22 -3.43 9.13
CA ASP A 168 12.66 -3.58 9.41
C ASP A 168 13.48 -2.35 8.99
N ARG A 169 13.22 -1.80 7.80
CA ARG A 169 13.92 -0.59 7.31
C ARG A 169 13.55 0.68 8.07
N LEU A 170 12.43 0.67 8.78
CA LEU A 170 11.98 1.73 9.67
C LEU A 170 12.55 1.57 11.09
N ASN A 171 13.29 0.48 11.37
CA ASN A 171 13.70 0.09 12.72
C ASN A 171 12.51 0.06 13.70
N LEU A 172 11.34 -0.34 13.21
CA LEU A 172 10.11 -0.30 14.00
C LEU A 172 10.08 -1.50 14.96
N MET A 173 10.18 -1.24 16.25
CA MET A 173 10.23 -2.23 17.31
C MET A 173 9.13 -1.99 18.35
N ASP A 174 8.63 -3.08 18.92
CA ASP A 174 7.72 -3.07 20.04
C ASP A 174 8.45 -2.59 21.31
N HIS A 175 7.87 -1.61 22.00
CA HIS A 175 8.52 -1.01 23.17
C HIS A 175 8.51 -1.92 24.40
N GLU A 176 7.59 -2.88 24.50
CA GLU A 176 7.45 -3.74 25.67
C GLU A 176 8.37 -4.96 25.58
N ASN A 177 8.42 -5.60 24.41
CA ASN A 177 9.15 -6.86 24.22
C ASN A 177 10.36 -6.77 23.26
N GLY A 178 10.55 -5.65 22.57
CA GLY A 178 11.66 -5.42 21.64
C GLY A 178 11.54 -6.15 20.30
N GLU A 179 10.38 -6.75 20.00
CA GLU A 179 10.18 -7.48 18.75
C GLU A 179 9.95 -6.54 17.56
N PRO A 180 10.42 -6.88 16.35
CA PRO A 180 10.13 -6.10 15.15
C PRO A 180 8.63 -6.06 14.82
N LEU A 181 8.16 -4.90 14.39
CA LEU A 181 6.77 -4.64 14.04
C LEU A 181 6.54 -4.60 12.52
N PRO A 182 5.33 -4.95 12.06
CA PRO A 182 4.94 -4.72 10.67
C PRO A 182 4.79 -3.22 10.39
N ALA A 183 4.99 -2.81 9.13
CA ALA A 183 4.85 -1.40 8.74
C ALA A 183 3.45 -0.84 9.03
N ALA A 184 2.42 -1.69 9.04
CA ALA A 184 1.05 -1.33 9.36
C ALA A 184 0.87 -0.69 10.75
N GLU A 185 1.76 -1.01 11.71
CA GLU A 185 1.75 -0.49 13.09
C GLU A 185 2.48 0.86 13.22
N LEU A 186 3.17 1.34 12.17
CA LEU A 186 3.86 2.62 12.22
C LEU A 186 2.86 3.73 12.54
N ARG A 187 3.05 4.41 13.67
CA ARG A 187 2.27 5.60 14.02
C ARG A 187 2.75 6.80 13.21
N PHE A 188 1.93 7.26 12.29
CA PHE A 188 2.17 8.38 11.41
C PHE A 188 0.99 9.36 11.50
N GLY A 189 1.29 10.63 11.76
CA GLY A 189 0.31 11.67 12.01
C GLY A 189 -0.67 11.37 13.16
N GLY A 190 -0.26 10.57 14.15
CA GLY A 190 -1.01 10.29 15.37
C GLY A 190 -1.80 8.98 15.35
N ILE A 191 -1.83 8.31 14.20
CA ILE A 191 -2.60 7.08 13.95
C ILE A 191 -1.72 6.04 13.24
N THR A 192 -2.14 4.77 13.18
CA THR A 192 -1.37 3.77 12.42
C THR A 192 -1.52 3.97 10.91
N LEU A 193 -0.57 3.50 10.10
CA LEU A 193 -0.72 3.56 8.63
C LEU A 193 -1.96 2.80 8.12
N LEU A 194 -2.35 1.71 8.80
CA LEU A 194 -3.58 0.99 8.46
C LEU A 194 -4.82 1.84 8.74
N GLU A 195 -4.85 2.53 9.88
CA GLU A 195 -5.91 3.49 10.19
C GLU A 195 -5.94 4.63 9.17
N TRP A 196 -4.78 5.14 8.73
CA TRP A 196 -4.69 6.18 7.70
C TRP A 196 -5.39 5.78 6.40
N LEU A 197 -5.10 4.59 5.87
CA LEU A 197 -5.74 4.07 4.66
C LEU A 197 -7.27 3.94 4.81
N ILE A 198 -7.73 3.42 5.95
CA ILE A 198 -9.17 3.19 6.17
C ILE A 198 -9.90 4.53 6.37
N ARG A 199 -9.26 5.52 6.99
CA ARG A 199 -9.83 6.87 7.13
C ARG A 199 -9.93 7.61 5.81
N ASP A 200 -8.96 7.44 4.90
CA ASP A 200 -9.06 7.93 3.52
C ASP A 200 -10.31 7.35 2.83
N LEU A 201 -10.49 6.02 2.85
CA LEU A 201 -11.66 5.37 2.28
C LEU A 201 -12.97 5.90 2.89
N LYS A 202 -13.06 5.99 4.23
CA LYS A 202 -14.23 6.56 4.92
C LYS A 202 -14.51 8.01 4.50
N GLY A 203 -13.46 8.80 4.23
CA GLY A 203 -13.58 10.15 3.68
C GLY A 203 -14.25 10.17 2.31
N ARG A 204 -13.83 9.26 1.42
CA ARG A 204 -14.40 9.13 0.07
C ARG A 204 -15.85 8.62 0.10
N GLU A 205 -16.15 7.63 0.93
CA GLU A 205 -17.51 7.13 1.13
C GLU A 205 -18.44 8.20 1.70
N PHE A 206 -17.93 9.00 2.65
CA PHE A 206 -18.66 10.15 3.17
C PHE A 206 -18.98 11.16 2.07
N LEU A 207 -18.02 11.49 1.20
CA LEU A 207 -18.27 12.38 0.06
C LEU A 207 -19.33 11.81 -0.89
N TYR A 208 -19.24 10.51 -1.22
CA TYR A 208 -20.24 9.82 -2.04
C TYR A 208 -21.64 9.92 -1.43
N GLU A 209 -21.80 9.62 -0.14
CA GLU A 209 -23.08 9.70 0.56
C GLU A 209 -23.63 11.12 0.54
N ARG A 210 -22.76 12.14 0.72
CA ARG A 210 -23.16 13.55 0.70
C ARG A 210 -23.66 14.04 -0.64
N ILE A 211 -23.13 13.50 -1.74
CA ILE A 211 -23.53 13.88 -3.11
C ILE A 211 -24.75 13.06 -3.55
N THR A 212 -24.76 11.76 -3.31
CA THR A 212 -25.79 10.84 -3.85
C THR A 212 -26.98 10.64 -2.91
N GLY A 213 -26.83 10.95 -1.63
CA GLY A 213 -27.79 10.63 -0.57
C GLY A 213 -27.85 9.13 -0.23
N LYS A 214 -26.96 8.30 -0.78
CA LYS A 214 -26.92 6.85 -0.55
C LYS A 214 -25.67 6.49 0.25
N PRO A 215 -25.81 5.84 1.42
CA PRO A 215 -24.64 5.32 2.13
C PRO A 215 -24.02 4.19 1.32
N ILE A 216 -22.70 4.05 1.42
CA ILE A 216 -21.94 2.96 0.83
C ILE A 216 -20.89 2.47 1.83
N GLU A 217 -20.70 1.15 1.87
CA GLU A 217 -19.59 0.50 2.57
C GLU A 217 -18.82 -0.35 1.54
N ILE A 218 -17.67 0.16 1.11
CA ILE A 218 -16.81 -0.50 0.13
C ILE A 218 -16.08 -1.67 0.80
N PRO A 219 -16.11 -2.88 0.21
CA PRO A 219 -15.38 -4.02 0.73
C PRO A 219 -13.87 -3.89 0.51
N ILE A 220 -13.11 -4.41 1.48
CA ILE A 220 -11.65 -4.30 1.55
C ILE A 220 -11.05 -5.71 1.58
N VAL A 221 -10.14 -5.98 0.66
CA VAL A 221 -9.27 -7.16 0.72
C VAL A 221 -7.91 -6.75 1.28
N LEU A 222 -7.45 -7.42 2.33
CA LEU A 222 -6.15 -7.18 2.96
C LEU A 222 -5.23 -8.36 2.71
N MET A 223 -4.10 -8.15 2.04
CA MET A 223 -3.05 -9.15 1.91
C MET A 223 -2.02 -9.00 3.03
N THR A 224 -2.02 -9.95 3.95
CA THR A 224 -1.18 -10.00 5.17
C THR A 224 -0.04 -11.02 5.02
N SER A 225 0.77 -11.21 6.06
CA SER A 225 1.83 -12.22 6.13
C SER A 225 1.97 -12.85 7.52
N MET A 226 2.63 -14.00 7.58
CA MET A 226 3.10 -14.58 8.86
C MET A 226 4.47 -14.03 9.29
N GLU A 227 5.18 -13.29 8.44
CA GLU A 227 6.44 -12.66 8.83
C GLU A 227 6.19 -11.63 9.94
N LYS A 228 6.91 -11.77 11.06
CA LYS A 228 6.83 -10.89 12.24
C LYS A 228 5.41 -10.73 12.83
N ASP A 229 4.64 -11.83 12.87
CA ASP A 229 3.26 -11.84 13.39
C ASP A 229 2.32 -10.83 12.70
N ASN A 230 2.61 -10.46 11.45
CA ASN A 230 1.89 -9.41 10.72
C ASN A 230 0.37 -9.65 10.66
N ASP A 231 -0.11 -10.85 10.30
CA ASP A 231 -1.55 -11.15 10.25
C ASP A 231 -2.25 -10.96 11.60
N ARG A 232 -1.63 -11.47 12.69
CA ARG A 232 -2.16 -11.34 14.05
C ARG A 232 -2.28 -9.86 14.44
N ARG A 233 -1.20 -9.08 14.26
CA ARG A 233 -1.16 -7.65 14.60
C ARG A 233 -2.16 -6.83 13.78
N ILE A 234 -2.34 -7.15 12.50
CA ILE A 234 -3.37 -6.50 11.67
C ILE A 234 -4.76 -6.77 12.22
N ARG A 235 -5.09 -8.02 12.56
CA ARG A 235 -6.38 -8.35 13.20
C ARG A 235 -6.57 -7.62 14.52
N GLU A 236 -5.54 -7.54 15.35
CA GLU A 236 -5.56 -6.77 16.60
C GLU A 236 -5.85 -5.28 16.37
N ILE A 237 -5.27 -4.65 15.33
CA ILE A 237 -5.61 -3.26 14.95
C ILE A 237 -7.09 -3.16 14.56
N LEU A 238 -7.58 -4.05 13.69
CA LEU A 238 -8.99 -4.06 13.27
C LEU A 238 -9.92 -4.19 14.49
N GLU A 239 -9.65 -5.13 15.39
CA GLU A 239 -10.46 -5.38 16.58
C GLU A 239 -10.43 -4.23 17.59
N ARG A 240 -9.23 -3.68 17.87
CA ARG A 240 -9.02 -2.54 18.78
C ARG A 240 -9.83 -1.32 18.33
N HIS A 241 -9.90 -1.10 17.03
CA HIS A 241 -10.66 0.00 16.42
C HIS A 241 -12.11 -0.36 16.09
N ARG A 242 -12.62 -1.51 16.60
CA ARG A 242 -13.99 -2.01 16.34
C ARG A 242 -14.31 -2.02 14.84
N TRP A 243 -13.37 -2.52 14.05
CA TRP A 243 -13.42 -2.61 12.60
C TRP A 243 -13.66 -1.24 11.93
N PHE A 244 -13.16 -0.17 12.56
CA PHE A 244 -13.31 1.22 12.11
C PHE A 244 -14.76 1.64 11.91
N GLU A 245 -15.67 1.10 12.72
CA GLU A 245 -17.13 1.29 12.64
C GLU A 245 -17.75 0.73 11.35
N ARG A 246 -17.08 -0.23 10.72
CA ARG A 246 -17.55 -0.97 9.54
C ARG A 246 -18.00 -2.37 9.94
N SER A 247 -18.74 -3.02 9.07
CA SER A 247 -19.03 -4.44 9.23
C SER A 247 -17.74 -5.28 9.19
N GLN A 248 -17.61 -6.28 10.07
CA GLN A 248 -16.51 -7.26 9.94
C GLN A 248 -16.53 -7.96 8.58
N ASN A 249 -17.74 -8.19 8.04
CA ASN A 249 -17.96 -8.77 6.71
C ASN A 249 -17.64 -7.79 5.56
N SER A 250 -17.13 -6.60 5.84
CA SER A 250 -16.55 -5.68 4.85
C SER A 250 -15.06 -5.96 4.62
N PHE A 251 -14.43 -6.85 5.38
CA PHE A 251 -13.02 -7.18 5.28
C PHE A 251 -12.82 -8.64 4.87
N TYR A 252 -11.86 -8.87 3.98
CA TYR A 252 -11.43 -10.20 3.56
C TYR A 252 -9.91 -10.29 3.65
N LEU A 253 -9.40 -11.11 4.57
CA LEU A 253 -7.95 -11.24 4.79
C LEU A 253 -7.43 -12.45 4.01
N ILE A 254 -6.39 -12.23 3.21
CA ILE A 254 -5.64 -13.27 2.53
C ILE A 254 -4.19 -13.26 3.00
N ILE A 255 -3.68 -14.43 3.36
CA ILE A 255 -2.33 -14.55 3.95
C ILE A 255 -1.34 -14.97 2.87
N GLN A 256 -0.28 -14.18 2.67
CA GLN A 256 0.77 -14.53 1.72
C GLN A 256 1.69 -15.65 2.28
N PRO A 257 2.08 -16.63 1.45
CA PRO A 257 2.96 -17.71 1.87
C PRO A 257 4.39 -17.23 2.10
N LEU A 258 5.12 -17.92 2.97
CA LEU A 258 6.56 -17.77 3.12
C LEU A 258 7.26 -18.81 2.25
N VAL A 259 8.32 -18.40 1.56
CA VAL A 259 9.06 -19.23 0.60
C VAL A 259 10.53 -19.39 0.97
N PRO A 260 11.19 -20.51 0.59
CA PRO A 260 12.57 -20.79 0.97
C PRO A 260 13.56 -19.77 0.39
N VAL A 261 14.52 -19.33 1.21
CA VAL A 261 15.65 -18.51 0.74
C VAL A 261 16.72 -19.40 0.12
N VAL A 262 17.24 -18.99 -1.02
CA VAL A 262 18.23 -19.70 -1.84
C VAL A 262 19.46 -18.83 -2.04
N THR A 263 20.65 -19.39 -1.87
CA THR A 263 21.93 -18.72 -2.10
C THR A 263 22.16 -18.49 -3.60
N VAL A 264 23.09 -17.60 -3.93
CA VAL A 264 23.54 -17.36 -5.31
C VAL A 264 24.14 -18.61 -5.97
N GLU A 265 24.60 -19.59 -5.17
CA GLU A 265 25.09 -20.88 -5.66
C GLU A 265 23.96 -21.88 -5.93
N GLY A 266 22.73 -21.55 -5.54
CA GLY A 266 21.55 -22.41 -5.71
C GLY A 266 21.21 -23.27 -4.50
N HIS A 267 21.86 -23.08 -3.35
CA HIS A 267 21.58 -23.89 -2.15
C HIS A 267 20.53 -23.27 -1.24
N TRP A 268 19.71 -24.07 -0.60
CA TRP A 268 18.72 -23.61 0.36
C TRP A 268 19.36 -23.15 1.66
N VAL A 269 18.77 -22.13 2.29
CA VAL A 269 19.22 -21.60 3.57
C VAL A 269 18.35 -22.19 4.69
N MET A 270 19.01 -22.74 5.71
CA MET A 270 18.36 -23.32 6.89
C MET A 270 18.49 -22.38 8.08
N SER A 271 17.43 -22.21 8.87
CA SER A 271 17.48 -21.52 10.17
C SER A 271 18.01 -22.43 11.28
N ALA A 272 17.64 -23.71 11.22
CA ALA A 272 18.09 -24.79 12.08
C ALA A 272 17.91 -26.15 11.36
N SER A 273 18.31 -27.26 12.00
CA SER A 273 18.04 -28.60 11.47
C SER A 273 16.54 -28.78 11.18
N PHE A 274 16.22 -29.23 9.96
CA PHE A 274 14.84 -29.41 9.47
C PHE A 274 13.96 -28.13 9.54
N ASP A 275 14.58 -26.95 9.61
CA ASP A 275 13.88 -25.67 9.66
C ASP A 275 14.38 -24.72 8.57
N LEU A 276 13.45 -24.32 7.70
CA LEU A 276 13.75 -23.52 6.52
C LEU A 276 13.85 -22.04 6.90
N TYR A 277 14.90 -21.36 6.42
CA TYR A 277 14.89 -19.90 6.44
C TYR A 277 13.99 -19.41 5.30
N LYS A 278 12.85 -18.80 5.66
CA LYS A 278 11.81 -18.38 4.72
C LYS A 278 11.56 -16.89 4.78
N LYS A 279 11.11 -16.32 3.66
CA LYS A 279 10.67 -14.93 3.54
C LYS A 279 9.44 -14.84 2.63
N PRO A 280 8.67 -13.75 2.66
CA PRO A 280 7.60 -13.54 1.70
C PRO A 280 8.04 -13.58 0.23
N GLY A 281 7.16 -14.11 -0.61
CA GLY A 281 7.34 -14.25 -2.07
C GLY A 281 7.03 -13.00 -2.91
N GLY A 282 7.07 -11.82 -2.30
CA GLY A 282 6.68 -10.55 -2.94
C GLY A 282 5.16 -10.37 -3.03
N HIS A 283 4.70 -9.22 -3.55
CA HIS A 283 3.28 -8.87 -3.57
C HIS A 283 2.54 -9.34 -4.83
N GLY A 284 3.23 -9.86 -5.85
CA GLY A 284 2.61 -10.40 -7.06
C GLY A 284 1.80 -11.67 -6.85
N VAL A 285 2.01 -12.38 -5.75
CA VAL A 285 1.18 -13.51 -5.32
C VAL A 285 -0.28 -13.14 -5.03
N LEU A 286 -0.57 -11.83 -4.88
CA LEU A 286 -1.89 -11.28 -4.57
C LEU A 286 -3.00 -11.92 -5.42
N TRP A 287 -2.84 -11.94 -6.75
CA TRP A 287 -3.90 -12.38 -7.65
C TRP A 287 -4.21 -13.86 -7.53
N LYS A 288 -3.18 -14.68 -7.36
CA LYS A 288 -3.36 -16.10 -7.09
C LYS A 288 -4.00 -16.34 -5.73
N LEU A 289 -3.59 -15.60 -4.69
CA LEU A 289 -4.20 -15.74 -3.36
C LEU A 289 -5.67 -15.36 -3.38
N MET A 290 -6.05 -14.32 -4.12
CA MET A 290 -7.45 -13.93 -4.29
C MET A 290 -8.27 -15.03 -4.99
N GLU A 291 -7.69 -15.73 -5.96
CA GLU A 291 -8.33 -16.88 -6.61
C GLU A 291 -8.43 -18.07 -5.67
N ASP A 292 -7.32 -18.51 -5.09
CA ASP A 292 -7.23 -19.73 -4.29
C ASP A 292 -8.05 -19.62 -2.99
N GLN A 293 -8.10 -18.43 -2.39
CA GLN A 293 -8.80 -18.20 -1.13
C GLN A 293 -10.24 -17.71 -1.36
N GLY A 294 -10.67 -17.44 -2.60
CA GLY A 294 -12.07 -17.09 -2.91
C GLY A 294 -12.42 -15.61 -2.74
N ALA A 295 -11.43 -14.71 -2.62
CA ALA A 295 -11.67 -13.27 -2.51
C ALA A 295 -12.35 -12.69 -3.76
N PHE A 296 -12.04 -13.20 -4.96
CA PHE A 296 -12.74 -12.78 -6.18
C PHE A 296 -14.23 -13.12 -6.17
N ASP A 297 -14.59 -14.33 -5.69
CA ASP A 297 -15.99 -14.74 -5.59
C ASP A 297 -16.73 -13.89 -4.54
N TRP A 298 -16.10 -13.64 -3.39
CA TRP A 298 -16.62 -12.77 -2.34
C TRP A 298 -16.87 -11.32 -2.83
N LEU A 299 -15.95 -10.75 -3.62
CA LEU A 299 -16.14 -9.42 -4.21
C LEU A 299 -17.29 -9.39 -5.24
N ARG A 300 -17.38 -10.43 -6.09
CA ARG A 300 -18.47 -10.56 -7.07
C ARG A 300 -19.83 -10.69 -6.38
N GLU A 301 -19.93 -11.46 -5.30
CA GLU A 301 -21.17 -11.58 -4.50
C GLU A 301 -21.62 -10.24 -3.89
N LYS A 302 -20.69 -9.31 -3.66
CA LYS A 302 -20.97 -7.93 -3.24
C LYS A 302 -21.22 -6.97 -4.41
N GLY A 303 -21.33 -7.48 -5.64
CA GLY A 303 -21.58 -6.69 -6.85
C GLY A 303 -20.41 -5.80 -7.26
N LYS A 304 -19.17 -6.17 -6.93
CA LYS A 304 -17.98 -5.38 -7.29
C LYS A 304 -17.38 -5.89 -8.59
N GLU A 305 -17.05 -4.94 -9.46
CA GLU A 305 -16.55 -5.20 -10.81
C GLU A 305 -15.09 -4.75 -10.97
N LYS A 306 -14.73 -3.66 -10.29
CA LYS A 306 -13.41 -3.04 -10.37
C LYS A 306 -12.82 -2.87 -8.97
N ALA A 307 -11.52 -2.59 -8.84
CA ALA A 307 -10.91 -2.26 -7.57
C ALA A 307 -9.77 -1.26 -7.66
N LEU A 308 -9.59 -0.48 -6.59
CA LEU A 308 -8.39 0.31 -6.33
C LEU A 308 -7.41 -0.53 -5.49
N VAL A 309 -6.17 -0.63 -5.94
CA VAL A 309 -5.12 -1.42 -5.29
C VAL A 309 -4.03 -0.48 -4.80
N ARG A 310 -3.63 -0.59 -3.53
CA ARG A 310 -2.61 0.28 -2.92
C ARG A 310 -1.69 -0.47 -1.98
N GLN A 311 -0.49 0.07 -1.80
CA GLN A 311 0.40 -0.31 -0.69
C GLN A 311 0.16 0.62 0.52
N ILE A 312 0.40 0.10 1.72
CA ILE A 312 0.18 0.84 2.98
C ILE A 312 1.13 2.01 3.23
N ASN A 313 2.26 2.06 2.52
CA ASN A 313 3.36 2.96 2.81
C ASN A 313 3.25 4.32 2.12
N ASN A 314 2.18 4.64 1.38
CA ASN A 314 2.02 5.93 0.70
C ASN A 314 0.82 6.71 1.28
N PRO A 315 0.96 7.30 2.49
CA PRO A 315 -0.11 8.07 3.13
C PRO A 315 -0.52 9.32 2.33
N LEU A 316 0.40 9.87 1.52
CA LEU A 316 0.16 11.09 0.74
C LEU A 316 -0.90 10.92 -0.36
N ALA A 317 -1.07 9.72 -0.91
CA ALA A 317 -1.93 9.49 -2.08
C ALA A 317 -3.44 9.69 -1.83
N GLY A 318 -3.88 9.91 -0.59
CA GLY A 318 -5.29 10.16 -0.24
C GLY A 318 -5.59 11.59 0.21
N GLU A 319 -4.65 12.52 0.04
CA GLU A 319 -4.78 13.89 0.56
C GLU A 319 -5.62 14.80 -0.36
N ASP A 320 -5.85 14.42 -1.62
CA ASP A 320 -6.64 15.19 -2.59
C ASP A 320 -7.61 14.31 -3.40
N ASP A 321 -8.25 14.87 -4.43
CA ASP A 321 -9.17 14.18 -5.33
C ASP A 321 -8.48 13.41 -6.47
N GLY A 322 -7.16 13.22 -6.42
CA GLY A 322 -6.39 12.51 -7.43
C GLY A 322 -6.79 11.03 -7.60
N LEU A 323 -7.16 10.35 -6.52
CA LEU A 323 -7.67 8.96 -6.60
C LEU A 323 -9.02 8.87 -7.31
N PHE A 324 -9.88 9.88 -7.17
CA PHE A 324 -11.14 9.95 -7.93
C PHE A 324 -10.87 10.15 -9.41
N ALA A 325 -9.99 11.08 -9.77
CA ALA A 325 -9.62 11.28 -11.17
C ALA A 325 -9.01 10.00 -11.77
N PHE A 326 -8.09 9.34 -11.04
CA PHE A 326 -7.45 8.10 -11.49
C PHE A 326 -8.45 6.97 -11.74
N THR A 327 -9.34 6.69 -10.78
CA THR A 327 -10.36 5.64 -10.92
C THR A 327 -11.43 6.02 -11.94
N GLY A 328 -11.76 7.31 -12.05
CA GLY A 328 -12.70 7.85 -13.03
C GLY A 328 -12.27 7.61 -14.47
N VAL A 329 -10.98 7.80 -14.80
CA VAL A 329 -10.43 7.46 -16.13
C VAL A 329 -10.67 5.98 -16.45
N GLY A 330 -10.38 5.08 -15.49
CA GLY A 330 -10.59 3.65 -15.65
C GLY A 330 -12.05 3.28 -15.85
N LEU A 331 -12.95 3.87 -15.06
CA LEU A 331 -14.40 3.65 -15.11
C LEU A 331 -15.08 4.26 -16.34
N GLN A 332 -14.56 5.37 -16.88
CA GLN A 332 -15.09 6.02 -18.07
C GLN A 332 -14.73 5.24 -19.33
N GLY A 333 -13.50 4.71 -19.39
CA GLY A 333 -12.99 3.96 -20.54
C GLY A 333 -13.16 2.44 -20.42
N ASP A 334 -13.92 1.95 -19.44
CA ASP A 334 -14.08 0.54 -19.08
C ASP A 334 -12.77 -0.26 -19.13
N LYS A 335 -11.74 0.30 -18.49
CA LYS A 335 -10.38 -0.24 -18.58
C LYS A 335 -10.23 -1.54 -17.79
N ALA A 336 -9.28 -2.36 -18.22
CA ALA A 336 -8.91 -3.61 -17.56
C ALA A 336 -7.90 -3.38 -16.42
N PHE A 337 -6.97 -2.46 -16.62
CA PHE A 337 -5.88 -2.22 -15.67
C PHE A 337 -5.36 -0.78 -15.78
N GLY A 338 -4.90 -0.18 -14.68
CA GLY A 338 -4.41 1.19 -14.67
C GLY A 338 -3.22 1.41 -13.75
N PHE A 339 -2.33 2.33 -14.13
CA PHE A 339 -1.21 2.80 -13.31
C PHE A 339 -1.36 4.29 -12.98
N ALA A 340 -1.49 4.63 -11.70
CA ALA A 340 -1.37 6.04 -11.30
C ALA A 340 0.12 6.40 -11.26
N SER A 341 0.53 7.34 -12.11
CA SER A 341 1.94 7.70 -12.31
C SER A 341 2.18 9.19 -12.12
N CYS A 342 3.46 9.54 -12.00
CA CYS A 342 3.93 10.90 -11.84
C CYS A 342 5.38 11.03 -12.36
N PRO A 343 5.97 12.23 -12.40
CA PRO A 343 7.39 12.38 -12.71
C PRO A 343 8.27 11.53 -11.78
N ARG A 344 9.12 10.69 -12.37
CA ARG A 344 10.11 9.88 -11.64
C ARG A 344 11.40 10.68 -11.49
N LYS A 345 11.99 10.73 -10.30
CA LYS A 345 13.34 11.33 -10.15
C LYS A 345 14.40 10.40 -10.73
N VAL A 346 15.38 10.95 -11.44
CA VAL A 346 16.53 10.18 -11.93
C VAL A 346 17.28 9.58 -10.73
N ASN A 347 17.74 8.33 -10.88
CA ASN A 347 18.40 7.52 -9.83
C ASN A 347 17.51 7.14 -8.63
N ALA A 348 16.21 7.40 -8.67
CA ALA A 348 15.30 6.94 -7.62
C ALA A 348 15.18 5.40 -7.59
N SER A 349 14.92 4.83 -6.42
CA SER A 349 14.64 3.39 -6.27
C SER A 349 13.20 2.99 -6.64
N GLU A 350 12.57 3.75 -7.53
CA GLU A 350 11.22 3.54 -8.06
C GLU A 350 11.29 2.81 -9.41
N GLY A 351 10.35 1.91 -9.66
CA GLY A 351 10.15 1.32 -10.99
C GLY A 351 9.66 2.33 -12.02
N MET A 352 9.79 1.98 -13.30
CA MET A 352 9.34 2.78 -14.44
C MET A 352 8.19 2.08 -15.14
N ASN A 353 7.14 2.84 -15.46
CA ASN A 353 6.12 2.37 -16.39
C ASN A 353 6.60 2.60 -17.83
N VAL A 354 6.61 1.53 -18.63
CA VAL A 354 7.14 1.54 -20.00
C VAL A 354 6.16 0.83 -20.94
N LEU A 355 6.13 1.28 -22.19
CA LEU A 355 5.40 0.62 -23.25
C LEU A 355 6.35 -0.26 -24.05
N ILE A 356 6.07 -1.55 -24.10
CA ILE A 356 6.82 -2.51 -24.92
C ILE A 356 6.08 -2.69 -26.24
N LYS A 357 6.77 -2.39 -27.35
CA LYS A 357 6.34 -2.77 -28.71
C LYS A 357 7.02 -4.08 -29.11
N SER A 358 6.23 -5.07 -29.51
CA SER A 358 6.71 -6.36 -30.04
C SER A 358 6.08 -6.63 -31.41
N GLU A 359 6.84 -7.24 -32.33
CA GLU A 359 6.32 -7.67 -33.65
C GLU A 359 5.63 -9.03 -33.53
N LYS A 360 4.44 -9.16 -34.12
CA LYS A 360 3.73 -10.43 -34.26
C LYS A 360 4.24 -11.17 -35.50
N GLU A 361 4.07 -12.49 -35.53
CA GLU A 361 4.37 -13.32 -36.72
C GLU A 361 3.59 -12.87 -37.97
N SER A 362 2.43 -12.24 -37.78
CA SER A 362 1.61 -11.64 -38.85
C SER A 362 2.20 -10.35 -39.46
N GLY A 363 3.29 -9.81 -38.91
CA GLY A 363 3.88 -8.53 -39.31
C GLY A 363 3.23 -7.29 -38.67
N SER A 364 2.14 -7.44 -37.91
CA SER A 364 1.55 -6.35 -37.12
C SER A 364 2.23 -6.19 -35.76
N SER A 365 2.07 -5.03 -35.13
CA SER A 365 2.69 -4.74 -33.83
C SER A 365 1.72 -4.94 -32.66
N SER A 366 2.20 -5.58 -31.60
CA SER A 366 1.52 -5.69 -30.31
C SER A 366 2.19 -4.82 -29.26
N TYR A 367 1.39 -4.21 -28.41
CA TYR A 367 1.82 -3.31 -27.36
C TYR A 367 1.43 -3.86 -26.00
N ARG A 368 2.31 -3.64 -25.01
CA ARG A 368 2.07 -3.98 -23.61
C ARG A 368 2.58 -2.87 -22.72
N LEU A 369 1.73 -2.36 -21.85
CA LEU A 369 2.14 -1.43 -20.80
C LEU A 369 2.54 -2.24 -19.58
N THR A 370 3.75 -2.01 -19.08
CA THR A 370 4.33 -2.76 -17.96
C THR A 370 5.11 -1.85 -17.03
N ASN A 371 5.48 -2.38 -15.86
CA ASN A 371 6.47 -1.80 -14.97
C ASN A 371 7.77 -2.60 -15.06
N VAL A 372 8.89 -1.87 -15.17
CA VAL A 372 10.23 -2.41 -14.97
C VAL A 372 10.77 -1.91 -13.63
N GLU A 373 11.26 -2.83 -12.79
CA GLU A 373 11.89 -2.47 -11.52
C GLU A 373 13.26 -1.81 -11.72
N TYR A 374 13.62 -0.89 -10.81
CA TYR A 374 14.88 -0.14 -10.93
C TYR A 374 16.14 -1.01 -10.94
N THR A 375 16.07 -2.20 -10.33
CA THR A 375 17.18 -3.17 -10.34
C THR A 375 17.42 -3.79 -11.71
N ASP A 376 16.43 -3.70 -12.59
CA ASP A 376 16.38 -4.43 -13.85
C ASP A 376 16.57 -3.51 -15.07
N PHE A 377 16.67 -2.18 -14.89
CA PHE A 377 16.90 -1.25 -16.00
C PHE A 377 18.11 -1.61 -16.85
N LYS A 378 19.26 -1.87 -16.21
CA LYS A 378 20.49 -2.28 -16.89
C LYS A 378 20.32 -3.57 -17.68
N LYS A 379 19.52 -4.51 -17.16
CA LYS A 379 19.23 -5.79 -17.80
C LYS A 379 18.41 -5.60 -19.07
N TYR A 380 17.51 -4.63 -19.10
CA TYR A 380 16.66 -4.31 -20.26
C TYR A 380 17.24 -3.24 -21.19
N GLY A 381 18.45 -2.73 -20.91
CA GLY A 381 19.05 -1.64 -21.69
C GLY A 381 18.28 -0.32 -21.57
N ILE A 382 17.49 -0.15 -20.50
CA ILE A 382 16.78 1.09 -20.21
C ILE A 382 17.75 2.01 -19.48
N GLU A 383 18.03 3.17 -20.07
CA GLU A 383 18.84 4.20 -19.42
C GLU A 383 17.96 5.12 -18.58
N ASP A 384 18.35 5.34 -17.32
CA ASP A 384 17.68 6.30 -16.44
C ASP A 384 18.24 7.71 -16.70
N ILE A 385 17.84 8.29 -17.83
CA ILE A 385 18.24 9.63 -18.27
C ILE A 385 17.14 10.65 -18.03
N PRO A 386 17.49 11.95 -17.85
CA PRO A 386 16.52 13.01 -17.78
C PRO A 386 15.62 13.10 -19.02
N GLU A 387 14.34 13.46 -18.85
CA GLU A 387 13.42 13.73 -19.98
C GLU A 387 13.91 14.87 -20.89
N ARG A 388 14.65 15.82 -20.31
CA ARG A 388 15.24 17.00 -20.95
C ARG A 388 16.52 17.35 -20.22
N GLU A 389 17.49 17.93 -20.94
CA GLU A 389 18.75 18.37 -20.34
C GLU A 389 18.51 19.30 -19.14
N GLY A 390 19.09 18.97 -17.99
CA GLY A 390 18.93 19.70 -16.74
C GLY A 390 17.65 19.39 -15.93
N SER A 391 16.73 18.57 -16.45
CA SER A 391 15.56 18.12 -15.66
C SER A 391 15.99 17.13 -14.58
N PRO A 392 15.42 17.19 -13.35
CA PRO A 392 15.63 16.16 -12.34
C PRO A 392 14.80 14.89 -12.60
N TYR A 393 13.89 14.94 -13.58
CA TYR A 393 12.94 13.88 -13.87
C TYR A 393 13.39 12.99 -15.02
N SER A 394 13.17 11.69 -14.85
CA SER A 394 13.50 10.64 -15.80
C SER A 394 12.59 10.68 -17.03
N LEU A 395 13.07 10.13 -18.14
CA LEU A 395 12.32 9.96 -19.39
C LEU A 395 11.03 9.16 -19.22
N PHE A 396 11.01 8.23 -18.27
CA PHE A 396 9.86 7.36 -18.02
C PHE A 396 9.14 7.71 -16.71
N PRO A 397 7.80 7.61 -16.69
CA PRO A 397 6.99 7.88 -15.51
C PRO A 397 7.25 6.88 -14.38
N ALA A 398 7.07 7.34 -13.14
CA ALA A 398 7.23 6.50 -11.95
C ALA A 398 6.05 5.53 -11.82
N ASN A 399 6.36 4.27 -11.52
CA ASN A 399 5.35 3.37 -10.97
C ASN A 399 5.17 3.64 -9.47
N THR A 400 3.97 4.02 -9.07
CA THR A 400 3.64 4.32 -7.66
C THR A 400 2.97 3.15 -6.93
N ASN A 401 2.70 2.05 -7.63
CA ASN A 401 1.92 0.91 -7.14
C ASN A 401 0.50 1.27 -6.64
N ILE A 402 -0.05 2.39 -7.11
CA ILE A 402 -1.48 2.69 -7.05
C ILE A 402 -2.09 2.20 -8.37
N LEU A 403 -2.91 1.17 -8.30
CA LEU A 403 -3.39 0.45 -9.48
C LEU A 403 -4.91 0.42 -9.53
N PHE A 404 -5.45 0.41 -10.74
CA PHE A 404 -6.86 0.15 -11.01
C PHE A 404 -6.97 -1.22 -11.66
N VAL A 405 -7.96 -2.02 -11.29
CA VAL A 405 -8.16 -3.35 -11.88
C VAL A 405 -9.61 -3.63 -12.20
N ASP A 406 -9.84 -4.30 -13.32
CA ASP A 406 -11.04 -5.09 -13.55
C ASP A 406 -10.87 -6.46 -12.90
N LEU A 407 -11.80 -6.80 -12.01
CA LEU A 407 -11.71 -8.03 -11.22
C LEU A 407 -11.89 -9.29 -12.07
N SER A 408 -12.71 -9.23 -13.11
CA SER A 408 -12.98 -10.38 -13.98
C SER A 408 -11.80 -10.66 -14.91
N GLU A 409 -11.23 -9.61 -15.50
CA GLU A 409 -10.09 -9.70 -16.40
C GLU A 409 -8.84 -10.14 -15.64
N VAL A 410 -8.53 -9.50 -14.50
CA VAL A 410 -7.38 -9.89 -13.69
C VAL A 410 -7.52 -11.31 -13.15
N ARG A 411 -8.72 -11.74 -12.73
CA ARG A 411 -8.96 -13.14 -12.34
C ARG A 411 -8.67 -14.11 -13.49
N SER A 412 -9.12 -13.80 -14.70
CA SER A 412 -8.85 -14.60 -15.90
C SER A 412 -7.34 -14.72 -16.14
N ARG A 413 -6.63 -13.58 -16.14
CA ARG A 413 -5.16 -13.55 -16.33
C ARG A 413 -4.41 -14.28 -15.22
N ALA A 414 -4.84 -14.16 -13.97
CA ALA A 414 -4.23 -14.85 -12.83
C ALA A 414 -4.39 -16.38 -12.91
N LYS A 415 -5.41 -16.88 -13.62
CA LYS A 415 -5.55 -18.32 -13.86
C LYS A 415 -4.46 -18.84 -14.80
N GLU A 416 -4.14 -18.09 -15.84
CA GLU A 416 -3.12 -18.45 -16.82
C GLU A 416 -1.70 -18.12 -16.32
N TYR A 417 -1.53 -16.97 -15.67
CA TYR A 417 -0.27 -16.40 -15.19
C TYR A 417 -0.33 -16.12 -13.68
N PRO A 418 -0.29 -17.16 -12.84
CA PRO A 418 -0.54 -17.06 -11.41
C PRO A 418 0.50 -16.27 -10.61
N VAL A 419 1.71 -16.09 -11.15
CA VAL A 419 2.84 -15.45 -10.45
C VAL A 419 3.50 -14.46 -11.43
N PRO A 420 2.88 -13.30 -11.67
CA PRO A 420 3.40 -12.31 -12.61
C PRO A 420 4.69 -11.65 -12.09
N GLY A 421 5.52 -11.16 -13.00
CA GLY A 421 6.71 -10.35 -12.66
C GLY A 421 7.71 -11.05 -11.74
N MET A 422 8.00 -12.33 -12.00
CA MET A 422 8.97 -13.09 -11.21
C MET A 422 10.35 -12.42 -11.23
N LEU A 423 10.94 -12.20 -10.04
CA LEU A 423 12.27 -11.61 -9.89
C LEU A 423 13.01 -12.19 -8.69
N ILE A 424 14.32 -11.93 -8.61
CA ILE A 424 15.13 -12.28 -7.44
C ILE A 424 16.07 -11.15 -7.05
N ASN A 425 15.97 -10.71 -5.79
CA ASN A 425 16.92 -9.76 -5.23
C ASN A 425 18.00 -10.47 -4.39
N LEU A 426 19.21 -10.52 -4.93
CA LEU A 426 20.38 -11.13 -4.27
C LEU A 426 21.21 -10.13 -3.47
N LYS A 427 20.70 -8.96 -3.06
CA LYS A 427 21.49 -7.96 -2.31
C LYS A 427 21.81 -8.39 -0.87
N SER A 428 20.97 -9.24 -0.28
CA SER A 428 21.16 -9.72 1.09
C SER A 428 22.14 -10.89 1.16
N THR A 429 22.75 -11.10 2.32
CA THR A 429 23.55 -12.29 2.61
C THR A 429 22.83 -13.20 3.60
N ALA A 430 23.17 -14.48 3.59
CA ALA A 430 22.70 -15.47 4.54
C ALA A 430 23.83 -16.43 4.92
N LEU A 431 23.76 -16.97 6.13
CA LEU A 431 24.66 -18.03 6.59
C LEU A 431 24.23 -19.36 5.96
N TYR A 432 25.08 -19.91 5.13
CA TYR A 432 24.93 -21.24 4.54
C TYR A 432 25.88 -22.21 5.23
N ARG A 433 25.41 -23.42 5.53
CA ARG A 433 26.23 -24.53 6.03
C ARG A 433 26.23 -25.64 5.00
N SER A 434 27.40 -26.00 4.48
CA SER A 434 27.51 -27.13 3.56
C SER A 434 27.38 -28.47 4.29
N PRO A 435 27.14 -29.58 3.55
CA PRO A 435 26.98 -30.91 4.15
C PRO A 435 28.16 -31.36 5.03
N ASP A 436 29.38 -30.92 4.71
CA ASP A 436 30.60 -31.16 5.47
C ASP A 436 30.70 -30.36 6.80
N GLY A 437 29.72 -29.50 7.08
CA GLY A 437 29.66 -28.65 8.27
C GLY A 437 30.32 -27.27 8.12
N THR A 438 30.92 -26.98 6.96
CA THR A 438 31.58 -25.69 6.71
C THR A 438 30.56 -24.56 6.60
N ALA A 439 30.76 -23.46 7.34
CA ALA A 439 29.88 -22.30 7.32
C ALA A 439 30.43 -21.20 6.39
N ARG A 440 29.59 -20.69 5.49
CA ARG A 440 29.91 -19.59 4.55
C ARG A 440 28.80 -18.56 4.54
N THR A 441 29.17 -17.28 4.54
CA THR A 441 28.22 -16.19 4.30
C THR A 441 28.13 -15.92 2.81
N LEU A 442 26.99 -16.24 2.20
CA LEU A 442 26.77 -16.10 0.77
C LEU A 442 25.66 -15.10 0.48
N ARG A 443 25.71 -14.46 -0.70
CA ARG A 443 24.55 -13.72 -1.21
C ARG A 443 23.38 -14.68 -1.38
N ALA A 444 22.19 -14.23 -1.02
CA ALA A 444 20.99 -15.05 -1.05
C ALA A 444 19.74 -14.21 -1.32
N GLY A 445 18.71 -14.85 -1.86
CA GLY A 445 17.44 -14.25 -2.20
C GLY A 445 16.33 -15.28 -2.18
N ARG A 446 15.13 -14.88 -2.62
CA ARG A 446 13.98 -15.78 -2.79
C ARG A 446 13.24 -15.38 -4.06
N LEU A 447 12.40 -16.26 -4.58
CA LEU A 447 11.50 -15.88 -5.67
C LEU A 447 10.55 -14.79 -5.16
N GLU A 448 10.60 -13.63 -5.79
CA GLU A 448 9.65 -12.54 -5.61
C GLU A 448 8.77 -12.43 -6.85
N SER A 449 7.64 -11.77 -6.68
CA SER A 449 6.70 -11.42 -7.75
C SER A 449 6.10 -10.05 -7.47
N THR A 450 5.65 -9.38 -8.53
CA THR A 450 5.14 -8.00 -8.47
C THR A 450 3.70 -7.93 -9.02
N MET A 451 2.80 -7.30 -8.27
CA MET A 451 1.36 -7.30 -8.57
C MET A 451 1.01 -6.54 -9.86
N GLN A 452 1.79 -5.51 -10.17
CA GLN A 452 1.59 -4.64 -11.32
C GLN A 452 1.95 -5.31 -12.65
N ASN A 453 2.81 -6.34 -12.63
CA ASN A 453 3.23 -7.07 -13.83
C ASN A 453 2.17 -8.06 -14.34
N ILE A 454 0.98 -8.13 -13.72
CA ILE A 454 -0.16 -8.80 -14.37
C ILE A 454 -0.59 -8.06 -15.65
N ALA A 455 -0.23 -6.77 -15.79
CA ALA A 455 -0.42 -6.02 -17.02
C ALA A 455 0.38 -6.59 -18.21
N ASP A 456 1.48 -7.31 -17.96
CA ASP A 456 2.37 -7.89 -18.97
C ASP A 456 1.65 -8.91 -19.88
N VAL A 457 0.51 -9.43 -19.41
CA VAL A 457 -0.29 -10.44 -20.09
C VAL A 457 -1.61 -9.89 -20.60
N ILE A 458 -1.73 -8.56 -20.68
CA ILE A 458 -2.88 -7.83 -21.28
C ILE A 458 -2.37 -7.01 -22.49
N PRO A 459 -2.03 -7.67 -23.61
CA PRO A 459 -1.57 -6.98 -24.81
C PRO A 459 -2.73 -6.26 -25.52
N PHE A 460 -2.38 -5.28 -26.34
CA PHE A 460 -3.29 -4.59 -27.25
C PHE A 460 -2.62 -4.26 -28.57
N ASP A 461 -3.43 -3.97 -29.59
CA ASP A 461 -2.95 -3.77 -30.96
C ASP A 461 -2.80 -2.28 -31.27
N ALA A 462 -1.73 -1.94 -32.01
CA ALA A 462 -1.45 -0.56 -32.42
C ALA A 462 -2.57 0.08 -33.22
N GLU A 463 -3.25 -0.75 -34.01
CA GLU A 463 -4.27 -0.35 -34.98
C GLU A 463 -5.59 0.02 -34.28
N GLU A 464 -5.74 -0.31 -32.99
CA GLU A 464 -6.92 -0.02 -32.19
C GLU A 464 -6.57 0.81 -30.93
N PRO A 465 -5.99 2.02 -31.08
CA PRO A 465 -5.51 2.81 -29.94
C PRO A 465 -6.65 3.23 -28.99
N GLU A 466 -7.88 3.36 -29.51
CA GLU A 466 -9.08 3.69 -28.72
C GLU A 466 -9.45 2.56 -27.74
N HIS A 467 -9.10 1.31 -28.06
CA HIS A 467 -9.42 0.12 -27.28
C HIS A 467 -8.29 -0.29 -26.31
N GLN A 468 -7.33 0.59 -26.03
CA GLN A 468 -6.25 0.30 -25.10
C GLN A 468 -6.80 -0.11 -23.72
N PRO A 469 -6.64 -1.38 -23.28
CA PRO A 469 -7.28 -1.89 -22.06
C PRO A 469 -6.50 -1.52 -20.80
N VAL A 470 -5.20 -1.24 -20.94
CA VAL A 470 -4.30 -0.83 -19.84
C VAL A 470 -3.96 0.65 -19.98
N TYR A 471 -4.28 1.47 -19.00
CA TYR A 471 -4.04 2.92 -19.05
C TYR A 471 -3.02 3.39 -18.03
N LEU A 472 -2.49 4.59 -18.25
CA LEU A 472 -1.63 5.30 -17.32
C LEU A 472 -2.16 6.71 -17.13
N THR A 473 -2.29 7.15 -15.87
CA THR A 473 -2.53 8.57 -15.58
C THR A 473 -1.26 9.24 -15.12
N TYR A 474 -1.11 10.52 -15.45
CA TYR A 474 0.05 11.32 -15.05
C TYR A 474 -0.40 12.54 -14.26
N ASN A 475 0.06 12.62 -13.02
CA ASN A 475 -0.28 13.67 -12.05
C ASN A 475 0.98 14.29 -11.43
N GLU A 476 0.82 15.35 -10.65
CA GLU A 476 1.90 15.96 -9.86
C GLU A 476 2.50 14.94 -8.87
N ARG A 477 3.83 14.85 -8.79
CA ARG A 477 4.53 13.90 -7.91
C ARG A 477 4.18 14.14 -6.45
N GLU A 478 4.10 15.40 -6.08
CA GLU A 478 3.80 15.91 -4.74
C GLU A 478 2.39 15.57 -4.28
N LYS A 479 1.50 15.16 -5.20
CA LYS A 479 0.11 14.71 -4.92
C LYS A 479 -0.10 13.21 -5.11
N THR A 480 0.91 12.51 -5.63
CA THR A 480 0.78 11.08 -6.00
C THR A 480 1.62 10.17 -5.10
N VAL A 481 2.84 10.58 -4.74
CA VAL A 481 3.76 9.72 -3.97
C VAL A 481 4.45 10.46 -2.84
N GLY A 482 4.25 9.97 -1.62
CA GLY A 482 5.00 10.31 -0.43
C GLY A 482 5.07 9.06 0.43
N SER A 483 6.13 8.28 0.24
CA SER A 483 6.23 6.98 0.89
C SER A 483 6.89 7.05 2.27
N VAL A 484 6.63 6.08 3.13
CA VAL A 484 7.32 5.84 4.41
C VAL A 484 7.89 4.42 4.43
N LYS A 485 9.17 4.28 4.06
CA LYS A 485 9.84 2.98 3.86
C LYS A 485 11.14 2.84 4.62
N GLN A 486 11.77 3.93 5.06
CA GLN A 486 13.06 3.88 5.73
C GLN A 486 13.13 4.82 6.94
N ALA A 487 13.88 4.41 7.95
CA ALA A 487 14.19 5.23 9.11
C ALA A 487 15.06 6.43 8.69
N PHE A 488 14.90 7.53 9.38
CA PHE A 488 15.74 8.71 9.19
C PHE A 488 17.20 8.43 9.58
N ASP A 489 18.11 8.76 8.66
CA ASP A 489 19.56 8.79 8.88
C ASP A 489 20.08 10.13 8.36
N PRO A 490 20.68 11.00 9.20
CA PRO A 490 21.14 12.33 8.80
C PRO A 490 22.23 12.30 7.73
N ASN A 491 22.85 11.15 7.47
CA ASN A 491 23.91 10.99 6.46
C ASN A 491 23.40 10.41 5.13
N ARG A 492 22.09 10.18 5.00
CA ARG A 492 21.47 9.59 3.80
C ARG A 492 20.41 10.51 3.23
N ASP A 493 19.92 10.15 2.05
CA ASP A 493 18.74 10.77 1.49
C ASP A 493 17.53 10.57 2.42
N VAL A 494 16.77 11.64 2.63
CA VAL A 494 15.61 11.71 3.50
C VAL A 494 14.32 11.33 2.78
N GLU A 495 14.38 11.12 1.46
CA GLU A 495 13.27 10.54 0.70
C GLU A 495 12.76 9.26 1.38
N GLU A 496 11.46 9.01 1.29
CA GLU A 496 10.81 7.85 1.90
C GLU A 496 10.93 7.71 3.45
N THR A 497 11.34 8.76 4.17
CA THR A 497 11.31 8.80 5.64
C THR A 497 9.97 9.32 6.17
N PRO A 498 9.52 8.92 7.38
CA PRO A 498 8.34 9.50 8.03
C PRO A 498 8.43 11.03 8.16
N GLU A 499 9.59 11.55 8.54
CA GLU A 499 9.87 12.98 8.71
C GLU A 499 9.59 13.75 7.42
N PHE A 500 10.18 13.29 6.30
CA PHE A 500 10.05 13.98 5.03
C PHE A 500 8.66 13.78 4.39
N CYS A 501 8.06 12.60 4.55
CA CYS A 501 6.68 12.38 4.11
C CYS A 501 5.70 13.33 4.83
N TYR A 502 5.86 13.50 6.14
CA TYR A 502 5.03 14.43 6.92
C TYR A 502 5.24 15.88 6.48
N TYR A 503 6.47 16.29 6.21
CA TYR A 503 6.76 17.61 5.63
C TYR A 503 6.04 17.84 4.29
N LYS A 504 6.02 16.83 3.41
CA LYS A 504 5.28 16.91 2.14
C LYS A 504 3.76 17.08 2.34
N ILE A 505 3.19 16.39 3.33
CA ILE A 505 1.77 16.56 3.69
C ILE A 505 1.52 17.99 4.19
N LEU A 506 2.38 18.53 5.05
CA LEU A 506 2.24 19.92 5.51
C LEU A 506 2.37 20.94 4.36
N LEU A 507 3.22 20.68 3.36
CA LEU A 507 3.30 21.51 2.15
C LEU A 507 1.97 21.51 1.37
N LEU A 508 1.36 20.34 1.18
CA LEU A 508 0.06 20.19 0.52
C LEU A 508 -1.06 20.89 1.30
N HIS A 509 -1.07 20.74 2.61
CA HIS A 509 -2.06 21.37 3.50
C HIS A 509 -1.92 22.89 3.53
N ARG A 510 -0.67 23.38 3.47
CA ARG A 510 -0.40 24.80 3.30
C ARG A 510 -0.87 25.30 1.94
N GLU A 511 -0.61 24.57 0.85
CA GLU A 511 -1.08 24.91 -0.50
C GLU A 511 -2.60 25.08 -0.50
N LEU A 512 -3.32 24.10 0.05
CA LEU A 512 -4.78 24.15 0.23
C LEU A 512 -5.24 25.41 0.96
N LEU A 513 -4.64 25.73 2.11
CA LEU A 513 -5.01 26.91 2.89
C LEU A 513 -4.74 28.21 2.14
N ALA A 514 -3.54 28.35 1.56
CA ALA A 514 -3.10 29.58 0.93
C ALA A 514 -3.79 29.83 -0.42
N ASN A 515 -3.84 28.81 -1.27
CA ASN A 515 -4.19 28.96 -2.68
C ASN A 515 -5.68 28.71 -2.93
N ASP A 516 -6.29 27.76 -2.21
CA ASP A 516 -7.68 27.37 -2.44
C ASP A 516 -8.63 28.01 -1.39
N CYS A 517 -8.22 28.07 -0.12
CA CYS A 517 -9.04 28.66 0.96
C CYS A 517 -8.83 30.18 1.16
N GLY A 518 -7.78 30.76 0.57
CA GLY A 518 -7.45 32.19 0.71
C GLY A 518 -7.01 32.62 2.11
N VAL A 519 -6.53 31.68 2.93
CA VAL A 519 -6.01 31.94 4.28
C VAL A 519 -4.57 32.45 4.18
N LYS A 520 -4.24 33.52 4.89
CA LYS A 520 -2.84 33.96 5.02
C LYS A 520 -2.11 33.01 5.95
N VAL A 521 -1.03 32.39 5.47
CA VAL A 521 -0.23 31.43 6.23
C VAL A 521 1.27 31.68 6.01
N PRO A 522 2.13 31.44 7.01
CA PRO A 522 3.57 31.58 6.85
C PRO A 522 4.09 30.64 5.76
N LYS A 523 5.23 30.97 5.15
CA LYS A 523 5.95 29.98 4.33
C LYS A 523 6.46 28.88 5.25
N LEU A 524 6.37 27.62 4.82
CA LEU A 524 7.09 26.58 5.57
C LEU A 524 8.58 26.86 5.48
N VAL A 525 9.28 26.59 6.58
CA VAL A 525 10.73 26.51 6.59
C VAL A 525 11.20 25.47 5.57
N ASP A 526 12.41 25.66 5.02
CA ASP A 526 12.95 24.70 4.05
C ASP A 526 13.17 23.32 4.68
N LYS A 527 13.45 22.32 3.82
CA LYS A 527 13.60 20.93 4.24
C LYS A 527 14.71 20.77 5.27
N GLU A 528 15.86 21.41 5.06
CA GLU A 528 17.03 21.32 5.93
C GLU A 528 16.76 21.92 7.32
N GLU A 529 16.03 23.04 7.37
CA GLU A 529 15.61 23.70 8.61
C GLU A 529 14.51 22.90 9.32
N TYR A 530 13.49 22.42 8.58
CA TYR A 530 12.42 21.56 9.09
C TYR A 530 12.97 20.35 9.84
N LEU A 531 13.99 19.67 9.28
CA LEU A 531 14.60 18.50 9.92
C LEU A 531 15.32 18.82 11.23
N LYS A 532 15.71 20.08 11.46
CA LYS A 532 16.38 20.51 12.70
C LYS A 532 15.40 21.00 13.75
N ILE A 533 14.45 21.84 13.36
CA ILE A 533 13.61 22.58 14.31
C ILE A 533 12.12 22.19 14.27
N GLY A 534 11.71 21.37 13.29
CA GLY A 534 10.31 21.02 13.06
C GLY A 534 9.52 22.08 12.29
N PRO A 535 8.22 21.84 12.04
CA PRO A 535 7.37 22.74 11.26
C PRO A 535 7.06 24.02 12.03
N ASN A 536 6.87 25.12 11.30
CA ASN A 536 6.36 26.40 11.80
C ASN A 536 4.86 26.59 11.54
N LEU A 537 4.21 25.62 10.92
CA LEU A 537 2.76 25.57 10.71
C LEU A 537 2.33 24.11 10.68
N ILE A 538 1.30 23.78 11.45
CA ILE A 538 0.66 22.46 11.41
C ILE A 538 -0.82 22.66 11.11
N PHE A 539 -1.25 22.23 9.94
CA PHE A 539 -2.67 22.09 9.64
C PHE A 539 -2.93 20.61 9.38
N LEU A 540 -3.84 20.00 10.13
CA LEU A 540 -4.24 18.62 9.91
C LEU A 540 -5.77 18.54 9.95
N TYR A 541 -6.35 17.72 9.09
CA TYR A 541 -7.80 17.56 9.04
C TYR A 541 -8.21 16.11 8.80
N THR A 542 -9.46 15.79 9.15
CA THR A 542 -10.04 14.48 8.84
C THR A 542 -10.43 14.41 7.36
N PRO A 543 -10.21 13.29 6.65
CA PRO A 543 -10.59 13.16 5.23
C PRO A 543 -12.06 13.53 4.94
N SER A 544 -12.99 13.27 5.86
CA SER A 544 -14.40 13.66 5.73
C SER A 544 -14.65 15.19 5.74
N LEU A 545 -13.66 16.02 6.07
CA LEU A 545 -13.74 17.47 5.85
C LEU A 545 -13.94 17.76 4.35
N GLY A 546 -13.33 16.94 3.50
CA GLY A 546 -13.55 16.92 2.06
C GLY A 546 -12.32 16.33 1.38
N PRO A 547 -12.35 15.10 0.82
CA PRO A 547 -11.23 14.54 0.05
C PRO A 547 -11.15 15.19 -1.35
N ASN A 548 -11.31 16.51 -1.40
CA ASN A 548 -11.35 17.39 -2.55
C ASN A 548 -11.12 18.82 -2.07
N TYR A 549 -10.09 19.49 -2.61
CA TYR A 549 -9.69 20.82 -2.16
C TYR A 549 -10.75 21.89 -2.42
N ALA A 550 -11.46 21.81 -3.55
CA ALA A 550 -12.51 22.77 -3.88
C ALA A 550 -13.65 22.75 -2.86
N LEU A 551 -13.97 21.57 -2.30
CA LEU A 551 -14.94 21.43 -1.22
C LEU A 551 -14.43 22.03 0.10
N ILE A 552 -13.18 21.75 0.50
CA ILE A 552 -12.61 22.32 1.73
C ILE A 552 -12.58 23.85 1.64
N ALA A 553 -12.24 24.41 0.47
CA ALA A 553 -12.29 25.86 0.21
C ALA A 553 -13.69 26.48 0.34
N LYS A 554 -14.76 25.67 0.28
CA LYS A 554 -16.11 26.14 0.64
C LYS A 554 -16.34 26.16 2.14
N LYS A 555 -15.61 25.38 2.93
CA LYS A 555 -15.78 25.27 4.39
C LYS A 555 -14.86 26.20 5.16
N ILE A 556 -13.67 26.46 4.64
CA ILE A 556 -12.64 27.34 5.23
C ILE A 556 -12.34 28.46 4.25
N ARG A 557 -12.50 29.71 4.68
CA ARG A 557 -12.35 30.89 3.82
C ARG A 557 -11.66 32.04 4.55
N GLY A 558 -10.62 32.59 3.94
CA GLY A 558 -9.96 33.80 4.43
C GLY A 558 -9.34 33.65 5.83
N GLY A 559 -8.93 34.78 6.40
CA GLY A 559 -8.28 34.81 7.71
C GLY A 559 -6.76 34.66 7.65
N GLU A 560 -6.17 34.32 8.78
CA GLU A 560 -4.72 34.29 8.99
C GLU A 560 -4.32 33.28 10.07
N ILE A 561 -3.31 32.47 9.79
CA ILE A 561 -2.65 31.61 10.77
C ILE A 561 -1.21 32.09 10.87
N SER A 562 -0.77 32.41 12.09
CA SER A 562 0.58 32.93 12.36
C SER A 562 1.62 31.80 12.37
N ASP A 563 2.90 32.19 12.38
CA ASP A 563 4.00 31.26 12.66
C ASP A 563 3.78 30.53 14.00
N ASP A 564 4.35 29.33 14.09
CA ASP A 564 4.32 28.44 15.25
C ASP A 564 2.91 28.03 15.72
N SER A 565 1.93 28.14 14.81
CA SER A 565 0.54 27.81 15.11
C SER A 565 0.15 26.42 14.58
N GLU A 566 -0.81 25.79 15.26
CA GLU A 566 -1.40 24.53 14.83
C GLU A 566 -2.94 24.59 14.79
N MET A 567 -3.52 23.96 13.79
CA MET A 567 -4.96 23.83 13.62
C MET A 567 -5.32 22.40 13.26
N HIS A 568 -6.05 21.71 14.14
CA HIS A 568 -6.51 20.35 13.93
C HIS A 568 -8.03 20.32 13.77
N ILE A 569 -8.53 19.87 12.61
CA ILE A 569 -9.97 19.75 12.32
C ILE A 569 -10.35 18.28 12.15
N GLN A 570 -10.87 17.66 13.21
CA GLN A 570 -11.40 16.30 13.22
C GLN A 570 -12.94 16.32 13.16
N LEU A 571 -13.50 17.16 12.29
CA LEU A 571 -14.93 17.29 12.07
C LEU A 571 -15.22 17.47 10.58
N ALA A 572 -16.25 16.79 10.06
CA ALA A 572 -16.62 16.87 8.66
C ALA A 572 -17.33 18.20 8.30
N ASP A 573 -18.18 18.69 9.20
CA ASP A 573 -19.02 19.86 8.96
C ASP A 573 -18.52 21.06 9.77
N VAL A 574 -17.73 21.91 9.12
CA VAL A 574 -17.26 23.19 9.68
C VAL A 574 -17.58 24.35 8.75
N GLU A 575 -17.77 25.54 9.31
CA GLU A 575 -17.83 26.80 8.58
C GLU A 575 -16.90 27.80 9.26
N ILE A 576 -15.71 27.97 8.68
CA ILE A 576 -14.65 28.84 9.19
C ILE A 576 -14.45 29.97 8.20
N ASP A 577 -14.69 31.19 8.65
CA ASP A 577 -14.63 32.40 7.83
C ASP A 577 -13.84 33.48 8.57
N ASN A 578 -12.71 33.91 8.00
CA ASN A 578 -11.81 34.91 8.58
C ASN A 578 -11.35 34.61 10.02
N LEU A 579 -10.94 33.36 10.28
CA LEU A 579 -10.29 32.97 11.54
C LEU A 579 -8.89 33.62 11.63
N ARG A 580 -8.52 34.15 12.80
CA ARG A 580 -7.15 34.55 13.13
C ARG A 580 -6.60 33.61 14.20
N LEU A 581 -5.52 32.90 13.91
CA LEU A 581 -4.95 31.92 14.81
C LEU A 581 -3.49 32.25 15.14
N GLU A 582 -3.23 32.48 16.42
CA GLU A 582 -1.92 32.61 17.04
C GLU A 582 -1.84 31.59 18.18
N GLY A 583 -1.19 30.45 17.92
CA GLY A 583 -1.10 29.32 18.85
C GLY A 583 -1.88 28.09 18.37
N SER A 584 -2.50 27.36 19.30
CA SER A 584 -3.09 26.04 19.04
C SER A 584 -4.62 26.03 19.09
N LEU A 585 -5.25 25.45 18.06
CA LEU A 585 -6.68 25.19 17.96
C LEU A 585 -6.95 23.73 17.59
N SER A 586 -7.83 23.06 18.35
CA SER A 586 -8.33 21.72 18.01
C SER A 586 -9.86 21.69 18.02
N ILE A 587 -10.45 21.17 16.95
CA ILE A 587 -11.89 20.92 16.82
C ILE A 587 -12.07 19.42 16.58
N ARG A 588 -12.73 18.70 17.50
CA ARG A 588 -12.90 17.24 17.37
C ARG A 588 -14.20 16.75 18.01
N GLY A 589 -14.69 15.59 17.59
CA GLY A 589 -15.87 14.97 18.18
C GLY A 589 -15.89 13.45 18.06
N GLU A 590 -16.74 12.80 18.86
CA GLU A 590 -16.82 11.33 18.92
C GLU A 590 -17.56 10.71 17.72
N SER A 591 -18.61 11.38 17.20
CA SER A 591 -19.57 10.75 16.26
C SER A 591 -19.56 11.32 14.84
N GLY A 592 -18.66 12.26 14.54
CA GLY A 592 -18.56 12.94 13.23
C GLY A 592 -19.77 13.80 12.80
N ARG A 593 -20.91 13.70 13.50
CA ARG A 593 -22.19 14.36 13.17
C ARG A 593 -22.42 15.63 13.99
N ALA A 594 -21.46 16.53 13.98
CA ALA A 594 -21.53 17.81 14.65
C ALA A 594 -21.18 18.95 13.69
N PHE A 595 -21.55 20.19 14.06
CA PHE A 595 -21.28 21.37 13.27
C PHE A 595 -20.56 22.44 14.08
N CYS A 596 -19.48 22.99 13.52
CA CYS A 596 -18.73 24.07 14.13
C CYS A 596 -18.67 25.28 13.20
N ARG A 597 -19.10 26.44 13.68
CA ARG A 597 -18.97 27.72 12.98
C ARG A 597 -18.06 28.68 13.74
N LEU A 598 -17.06 29.19 13.05
CA LEU A 598 -16.15 30.23 13.52
C LEU A 598 -16.14 31.36 12.48
N LYS A 599 -16.77 32.51 12.77
CA LYS A 599 -16.77 33.67 11.86
C LYS A 599 -16.13 34.88 12.50
N ASN A 600 -15.07 35.42 11.89
CA ASN A 600 -14.29 36.53 12.44
C ASN A 600 -13.85 36.25 13.89
N VAL A 601 -13.43 35.01 14.15
CA VAL A 601 -12.93 34.57 15.46
C VAL A 601 -11.42 34.78 15.50
N ALA A 602 -10.89 35.18 16.66
CA ALA A 602 -9.46 35.15 16.93
C ALA A 602 -9.16 34.17 18.07
N VAL A 603 -8.07 33.42 17.93
CA VAL A 603 -7.56 32.50 18.96
C VAL A 603 -6.12 32.90 19.24
N LYS A 604 -5.84 33.23 20.51
CA LYS A 604 -4.53 33.70 20.97
C LYS A 604 -4.10 32.92 22.21
N ASN A 605 -3.15 32.02 22.05
CA ASN A 605 -2.60 31.25 23.16
C ASN A 605 -1.13 30.89 22.88
N ARG A 606 -0.43 30.36 23.90
CA ARG A 606 1.01 30.07 23.82
C ARG A 606 1.38 28.86 22.94
N GLY A 607 0.40 28.16 22.38
CA GLY A 607 0.61 27.12 21.37
C GLY A 607 1.51 25.95 21.80
N ILE A 608 2.30 25.44 20.85
CA ILE A 608 3.22 24.31 21.01
C ILE A 608 4.48 24.70 21.78
N ASP A 609 4.89 23.87 22.74
CA ASP A 609 6.22 23.91 23.35
C ASP A 609 7.25 23.28 22.39
N ARG A 610 7.88 24.12 21.56
CA ARG A 610 8.90 23.68 20.58
C ARG A 610 10.12 23.05 21.24
N GLN A 611 10.45 23.41 22.48
CA GLN A 611 11.64 22.89 23.16
C GLN A 611 11.45 21.43 23.57
N LYS A 612 10.21 21.07 23.97
CA LYS A 612 9.86 19.72 24.42
C LYS A 612 9.28 18.83 23.32
N THR A 613 8.75 19.41 22.24
CA THR A 613 8.22 18.61 21.14
C THR A 613 9.37 18.03 20.30
N ARG A 614 9.24 16.73 20.01
CA ARG A 614 10.12 15.95 19.14
C ARG A 614 9.23 15.15 18.18
N ASP A 615 9.79 14.65 17.09
CA ASP A 615 9.12 13.75 16.15
C ASP A 615 7.71 14.23 15.72
N TYR A 616 7.61 15.45 15.18
CA TYR A 616 6.32 16.05 14.78
C TYR A 616 5.47 15.14 13.87
N TRP A 617 6.12 14.28 13.06
CA TRP A 617 5.45 13.31 12.20
C TRP A 617 4.64 12.25 12.96
N LYS A 618 4.86 12.07 14.27
CA LYS A 618 4.01 11.23 15.14
C LYS A 618 2.75 11.96 15.62
N ASN A 619 2.66 13.28 15.41
CA ASN A 619 1.54 14.14 15.81
C ASN A 619 1.17 14.05 17.30
N ASP A 620 2.18 14.07 18.17
CA ASP A 620 2.01 14.12 19.62
C ASP A 620 2.76 15.33 20.23
N PRO A 621 2.41 16.58 19.86
CA PRO A 621 3.16 17.73 20.32
C PRO A 621 2.80 18.10 21.77
N VAL A 622 3.83 18.53 22.51
CA VAL A 622 3.67 19.11 23.84
C VAL A 622 3.21 20.55 23.67
N ARG A 623 2.14 20.95 24.38
CA ARG A 623 1.54 22.28 24.25
C ARG A 623 1.69 23.06 25.56
N HIS A 624 1.95 24.36 25.45
CA HIS A 624 1.79 25.29 26.56
C HIS A 624 0.31 25.59 26.81
N GLU A 625 -0.44 25.86 25.74
CA GLU A 625 -1.87 26.20 25.79
C GLU A 625 -2.56 25.73 24.50
N LEU A 626 -3.86 25.44 24.61
CA LEU A 626 -4.72 24.96 23.53
C LEU A 626 -6.14 25.51 23.73
N LEU A 627 -6.76 25.98 22.65
CA LEU A 627 -8.21 26.03 22.56
C LEU A 627 -8.72 24.70 21.99
N GLU A 628 -9.43 23.93 22.80
CA GLU A 628 -10.10 22.71 22.36
C GLU A 628 -11.62 22.92 22.32
N ILE A 629 -12.23 22.62 21.17
CA ILE A 629 -13.67 22.50 20.99
C ILE A 629 -13.98 21.01 20.81
N PHE A 630 -14.59 20.40 21.82
CA PHE A 630 -14.85 18.96 21.89
C PHE A 630 -16.35 18.66 21.84
N PHE A 631 -16.78 17.81 20.92
CA PHE A 631 -18.18 17.36 20.79
C PHE A 631 -18.36 15.94 21.32
N GLU A 632 -19.21 15.77 22.33
CA GLU A 632 -19.57 14.45 22.90
C GLU A 632 -20.52 13.66 21.97
N GLY A 633 -21.17 14.33 21.03
CA GLY A 633 -22.16 13.72 20.15
C GLY A 633 -22.59 14.67 19.04
N LYS A 634 -23.89 14.68 18.76
CA LYS A 634 -24.52 15.63 17.84
C LYS A 634 -24.61 16.97 18.52
N GLY A 635 -23.99 18.00 17.96
CA GLY A 635 -23.99 19.32 18.57
C GLY A 635 -23.72 20.43 17.56
N GLU A 636 -24.01 21.66 17.96
CA GLU A 636 -23.60 22.86 17.22
C GLU A 636 -22.74 23.74 18.12
N PHE A 637 -21.59 24.19 17.62
CA PHE A 637 -20.84 25.30 18.23
C PHE A 637 -20.85 26.49 17.27
N ILE A 638 -21.21 27.65 17.78
CA ILE A 638 -21.29 28.89 17.01
C ILE A 638 -20.53 29.98 17.74
N ALA A 639 -19.47 30.50 17.13
CA ALA A 639 -18.76 31.69 17.59
C ALA A 639 -18.65 32.68 16.44
N GLU A 640 -19.09 33.91 16.67
CA GLU A 640 -19.02 35.01 15.70
C GLU A 640 -18.51 36.27 16.40
N GLN A 641 -17.45 36.90 15.88
CA GLN A 641 -16.82 38.10 16.47
C GLN A 641 -16.35 37.88 17.92
N VAL A 642 -15.60 36.80 18.18
CA VAL A 642 -15.11 36.44 19.51
C VAL A 642 -13.60 36.28 19.50
N VAL A 643 -12.93 36.74 20.57
CA VAL A 643 -11.51 36.49 20.81
C VAL A 643 -11.31 35.51 21.97
N PHE A 644 -10.76 34.33 21.67
CA PHE A 644 -10.36 33.34 22.68
C PHE A 644 -8.91 33.56 23.12
N HIS A 645 -8.69 33.60 24.44
CA HIS A 645 -7.38 33.77 25.06
C HIS A 645 -6.99 32.59 25.94
N GLY A 646 -5.72 32.19 25.85
CA GLY A 646 -5.11 31.20 26.73
C GLY A 646 -5.62 29.76 26.53
N GLN A 647 -5.36 28.91 27.54
CA GLN A 647 -5.86 27.54 27.59
C GLN A 647 -7.37 27.52 27.83
N GLN A 648 -8.14 26.89 26.93
CA GLN A 648 -9.58 26.70 27.10
C GLN A 648 -10.03 25.36 26.54
N ARG A 649 -11.00 24.73 27.21
CA ARG A 649 -11.69 23.53 26.72
C ARG A 649 -13.19 23.77 26.74
N ILE A 650 -13.79 23.78 25.57
CA ILE A 650 -15.23 23.96 25.36
C ILE A 650 -15.83 22.61 25.00
N VAL A 651 -16.61 22.05 25.91
CA VAL A 651 -17.33 20.79 25.68
C VAL A 651 -18.75 21.08 25.22
N ILE A 652 -19.11 20.48 24.10
CA ILE A 652 -20.43 20.55 23.46
C ILE A 652 -21.16 19.24 23.73
N PRO A 653 -22.16 19.24 24.64
CA PRO A 653 -22.92 18.03 24.94
C PRO A 653 -23.76 17.55 23.76
N ASP A 654 -24.08 16.27 23.73
CA ASP A 654 -25.01 15.71 22.75
C ASP A 654 -26.38 16.39 22.81
N GLY A 655 -26.94 16.71 21.64
CA GLY A 655 -28.21 17.40 21.48
C GLY A 655 -28.19 18.89 21.85
N VAL A 656 -27.03 19.54 21.96
CA VAL A 656 -26.92 20.95 22.40
C VAL A 656 -26.27 21.85 21.34
N CYS A 657 -26.83 23.06 21.19
CA CYS A 657 -26.20 24.18 20.50
C CYS A 657 -25.59 25.12 21.55
N VAL A 658 -24.29 25.36 21.44
CA VAL A 658 -23.55 26.30 22.27
C VAL A 658 -23.15 27.50 21.41
N THR A 659 -23.55 28.69 21.85
CA THR A 659 -23.14 29.96 21.21
C THR A 659 -22.18 30.69 22.13
N ALA A 660 -21.01 31.06 21.60
CA ALA A 660 -20.06 31.91 22.27
C ALA A 660 -20.31 33.37 21.88
N SER A 661 -20.32 34.26 22.88
CA SER A 661 -20.37 35.70 22.71
C SER A 661 -19.37 36.36 23.64
N GLU A 662 -18.83 37.51 23.23
CA GLU A 662 -17.92 38.32 24.02
C GLU A 662 -18.72 39.44 24.72
N GLU A 663 -18.67 39.48 26.05
CA GLU A 663 -19.25 40.56 26.86
C GLU A 663 -18.12 41.24 27.63
N GLY A 664 -17.60 42.35 27.09
CA GLY A 664 -16.40 43.00 27.64
C GLY A 664 -15.14 42.20 27.31
N SER A 665 -14.46 41.66 28.32
CA SER A 665 -13.27 40.80 28.18
C SER A 665 -13.54 39.33 28.54
N GLU A 666 -14.78 38.97 28.85
CA GLU A 666 -15.18 37.61 29.21
C GLU A 666 -16.00 36.96 28.09
N ILE A 667 -15.80 35.66 27.92
CA ILE A 667 -16.53 34.86 26.93
C ILE A 667 -17.69 34.16 27.63
N THR A 668 -18.91 34.47 27.20
CA THR A 668 -20.14 33.84 27.68
C THR A 668 -20.54 32.72 26.74
N LEU A 669 -20.77 31.52 27.30
CA LEU A 669 -21.22 30.34 26.55
C LEU A 669 -22.70 30.06 26.84
N LYS A 670 -23.58 30.38 25.90
CA LYS A 670 -25.01 30.09 26.00
C LYS A 670 -25.31 28.71 25.46
N LYS A 671 -25.87 27.83 26.30
CA LYS A 671 -26.29 26.47 25.91
C LYS A 671 -27.79 26.44 25.64
N THR A 672 -28.20 25.85 24.52
CA THR A 672 -29.60 25.66 24.15
C THR A 672 -29.83 24.27 23.58
N PRO A 673 -30.94 23.59 23.89
CA PRO A 673 -31.26 22.30 23.27
C PRO A 673 -31.44 22.43 21.76
N LEU A 674 -30.88 21.48 21.01
CA LEU A 674 -31.10 21.35 19.56
C LEU A 674 -32.55 20.89 19.32
N LYS A 675 -33.38 21.80 18.81
CA LYS A 675 -34.77 21.50 18.40
C LYS A 675 -34.86 20.86 17.01
N ARG A 676 -33.73 20.75 16.31
CA ARG A 676 -33.58 20.23 14.95
C ARG A 676 -32.28 19.45 14.84
N ALA A 677 -32.11 18.71 13.74
CA ALA A 677 -30.81 18.16 13.39
C ALA A 677 -29.77 19.30 13.25
N ALA A 678 -28.52 19.01 13.66
CA ALA A 678 -27.42 19.93 13.46
C ALA A 678 -27.25 20.27 11.96
N LYS A 679 -26.79 21.50 11.68
CA LYS A 679 -26.43 21.93 10.32
C LYS A 679 -25.44 20.97 9.69
N VAL A 680 -25.56 20.78 8.39
CA VAL A 680 -24.63 19.98 7.59
C VAL A 680 -24.38 20.63 6.25
N TRP A 681 -23.24 20.33 5.62
CA TRP A 681 -23.01 20.66 4.23
C TRP A 681 -23.69 19.63 3.32
N LYS A 682 -24.63 20.10 2.49
CA LYS A 682 -25.16 19.35 1.36
C LYS A 682 -24.30 19.59 0.14
N MET A 683 -24.11 18.57 -0.67
CA MET A 683 -23.22 18.59 -1.83
C MET A 683 -23.96 18.09 -3.06
N ARG A 684 -23.64 18.64 -4.23
CA ARG A 684 -24.12 18.16 -5.53
C ARG A 684 -23.15 18.58 -6.62
N PHE A 685 -23.28 17.98 -7.80
CA PHE A 685 -22.62 18.49 -9.00
C PHE A 685 -23.43 19.65 -9.61
N ASP A 686 -22.73 20.62 -10.18
CA ASP A 686 -23.31 21.64 -11.06
C ASP A 686 -23.26 21.18 -12.53
N ASN A 687 -23.64 22.08 -13.44
CA ASN A 687 -23.68 21.79 -14.89
C ASN A 687 -22.28 21.63 -15.50
N ASP A 688 -21.23 22.13 -14.84
CA ASP A 688 -19.84 22.01 -15.26
C ASP A 688 -19.15 20.83 -14.54
N GLU A 689 -19.94 19.94 -13.92
CA GLU A 689 -19.48 18.75 -13.20
C GLU A 689 -18.66 19.06 -11.93
N LYS A 690 -18.70 20.30 -11.44
CA LYS A 690 -17.99 20.71 -10.23
C LYS A 690 -18.84 20.46 -9.00
N ILE A 691 -18.17 20.13 -7.89
CA ILE A 691 -18.84 19.99 -6.59
C ILE A 691 -19.20 21.38 -6.06
N ILE A 692 -20.48 21.58 -5.80
CA ILE A 692 -21.00 22.73 -5.08
C ILE A 692 -21.58 22.28 -3.74
N ALA A 693 -21.45 23.14 -2.73
CA ALA A 693 -21.86 22.82 -1.38
C ALA A 693 -22.59 23.99 -0.71
N GLU A 694 -23.63 23.68 0.05
CA GLU A 694 -24.45 24.64 0.81
C GLU A 694 -24.81 24.09 2.18
N ILE A 695 -25.01 24.98 3.16
CA ILE A 695 -25.39 24.58 4.52
C ILE A 695 -26.92 24.43 4.59
N SER A 696 -27.39 23.27 5.07
CA SER A 696 -28.81 23.00 5.30
C SER A 696 -29.22 23.01 6.77
#